data_AF-A0A2N8N753-F1
#
_entry.id   AF-A0A2N8N753-F1
#
_cell.length_a   1.000
_cell.length_b   1.000
_cell.length_c   1.000
_cell.angle_alpha   90.00
_cell.angle_beta   90.00
_cell.angle_gamma   90.00
#
_symmetry.space_group_name_H-M   'P 1'
#
loop_
_entity.id
_entity.type
_entity.pdbx_description
1 polymer ?
#
loop_
_entity_poly.entity_id
_entity_poly.type
_entity_poly.pdbx_seq_one_letter_code
_entity_poly.pdbx_strand_id
1 'polypeptide(L)'
;MDNFLETYTDGHAFLHSLHASEEQMAMFDELSAAPPARPDADFMPMLQAGSVAWIFSFLKALDYACDACATDHERALKYLTLYIRIEEFLLEDTRFPSLFPEGKQAIIPVRAEQKLHEAAVRRKVLTLLRDGQTETFLADLADRTETPGIQLYRPERQAEVLAELFLHDPQALTASTTTYLRLFKHFAEQDPAIFPIDYWLDTCEAMVARECDAMDAALLTELITPEIRQRAEGLVRIAGATFLLCKAADREIDMVRRLMFYRYLCVLDERHLPPLKNLMLSTFLKHNSRPPEYTWDELIGFSLPTFVGKIAYFTENIPEDRRPYTFEGKGVVTLAERRITLAPFADPLGRRRMHKLLTLWDGSLRINSYQKPTADLTAGAADADLPAKTWEEAAGDFIKEKTIYLRHETKEVPPVGTQVKIRIKTMHPAYPSLAFASIEDDTYEGNGAIHVSQVSRIKLTSLADIFAEGDLVTARVIDTTDPKRMGFSILEEISNTIATRFHPGEYTYARLIVKNKNSYRWVSEKGYPLYTVPSPDEPEDLAPDDIYLLRLTNVNRTGYVRAVIEEEAPEGMEIDTEKAVGDLVSYYVDERLPEDELEEYDDKETPTDADEEESAGTLGPEYLRQLIYLIDLYTESTSDHILRFNLCQTARLLAVMISSPELVAYYDQRIRYLAELHNYINSRPVNVGVIDDEAVSRYPRLTYARTILSLLALRDDPEADIDTLREHMHSGRKQIADLARLLLIARLADKAYPDITTLVDAEVRSLLAIEVEEDPDGEAEEIDFGRETNTREFKSTIVFPPNNDRIPDVDRQMERILMAICGFLNAEGGILFIGVNDIGYPKGIEPDLTYLHANVDKYQLIIRNYIVKELGKDINGLIRFDFHDFSGKIVCAISVPAYHEVVFYRDIVWQRQGNSTRPLDLPDIRLLKERRKNLLPSRRITAPAFGDLKEQGESDVQKVFPVSIPTYTPAPPTKPRPNSKAERSAQSDEPDRIATSTLFALREQEATAYFSILRSGRFVITHEEPHRSDARITLPIYDDYLDGFLIYVYENGYANRIAVSTLLSKKVNYEYTNAMFDKSPLRFAAFVRPDDTLYLKVSSKSGDFIRTLAIQVIKLNTDLSLRGTPLYTIPFGRIVQVDTLNEEQSHEVENIRSDVPTTLGTPAQSFSIIRTAMYLSNLLNGDR
;
A
#
# COMPACT_ATOMS: atom_id res chain seq x y z
N MET A 1 -38.88 45.96 -43.37
CA MET A 1 -38.08 45.05 -42.52
C MET A 1 -38.86 44.66 -41.26
N ASP A 2 -39.85 45.45 -40.82
CA ASP A 2 -40.52 45.25 -39.53
C ASP A 2 -41.43 44.01 -39.43
N ASN A 3 -42.22 43.66 -40.47
CA ASN A 3 -43.08 42.45 -40.41
C ASN A 3 -42.32 41.11 -40.29
N PHE A 4 -41.05 41.06 -40.72
CA PHE A 4 -40.26 39.82 -40.67
C PHE A 4 -39.65 39.58 -39.29
N LEU A 5 -39.23 40.64 -38.60
CA LEU A 5 -38.75 40.53 -37.23
C LEU A 5 -39.87 40.06 -36.30
N GLU A 6 -41.08 40.59 -36.49
CA GLU A 6 -42.29 40.19 -35.75
C GLU A 6 -42.59 38.69 -35.87
N THR A 7 -42.27 38.06 -37.00
CA THR A 7 -42.51 36.63 -37.20
C THR A 7 -41.54 35.74 -36.40
N TYR A 8 -40.32 36.23 -36.12
CA TYR A 8 -39.29 35.50 -35.38
C TYR A 8 -39.30 35.81 -33.88
N THR A 9 -39.95 36.90 -33.46
CA THR A 9 -40.04 37.31 -32.04
C THR A 9 -41.30 36.83 -31.34
N ASP A 10 -42.29 36.34 -32.09
CA ASP A 10 -43.51 35.70 -31.57
C ASP A 10 -43.42 34.18 -31.76
N GLY A 11 -43.47 33.43 -30.65
CA GLY A 11 -43.32 31.98 -30.65
C GLY A 11 -44.41 31.24 -31.44
N HIS A 12 -45.67 31.68 -31.36
CA HIS A 12 -46.76 31.06 -32.12
C HIS A 12 -46.69 31.43 -33.60
N ALA A 13 -46.38 32.68 -33.92
CA ALA A 13 -46.21 33.10 -35.32
C ALA A 13 -45.04 32.35 -35.99
N PHE A 14 -43.95 32.14 -35.26
CA PHE A 14 -42.80 31.36 -35.71
C PHE A 14 -43.18 29.90 -35.95
N LEU A 15 -43.81 29.23 -34.98
CA LEU A 15 -44.22 27.83 -35.13
C LEU A 15 -45.26 27.61 -36.24
N HIS A 16 -46.17 28.56 -36.44
CA HIS A 16 -47.08 28.55 -37.58
C HIS A 16 -46.35 28.67 -38.92
N SER A 17 -45.28 29.48 -39.00
CA SER A 17 -44.44 29.59 -40.20
C SER A 17 -43.71 28.28 -40.54
N LEU A 18 -43.44 27.44 -39.54
CA LEU A 18 -42.85 26.10 -39.68
C LEU A 18 -43.87 24.98 -39.93
N HIS A 19 -45.14 25.33 -40.15
CA HIS A 19 -46.25 24.37 -40.30
C HIS A 19 -46.35 23.36 -39.13
N ALA A 20 -46.03 23.78 -37.90
CA ALA A 20 -46.18 22.95 -36.70
C ALA A 20 -47.65 22.52 -36.51
N SER A 21 -47.87 21.28 -36.03
CA SER A 21 -49.23 20.78 -35.75
C SER A 21 -49.84 21.47 -34.51
N GLU A 22 -51.17 21.40 -34.36
CA GLU A 22 -51.85 21.92 -33.15
C GLU A 22 -51.31 21.26 -31.86
N GLU A 23 -50.94 19.98 -31.92
CA GLU A 23 -50.30 19.27 -30.81
C GLU A 23 -48.88 19.80 -30.50
N GLN A 24 -48.10 20.16 -31.52
CA GLN A 24 -46.76 20.73 -31.34
C GLN A 24 -46.81 22.16 -30.77
N MET A 25 -47.85 22.92 -31.11
CA MET A 25 -48.09 24.24 -30.51
C MET A 25 -48.53 24.11 -29.05
N ALA A 26 -49.38 23.13 -28.71
CA ALA A 26 -49.71 22.84 -27.31
C ALA A 26 -48.47 22.41 -26.49
N MET A 27 -47.53 21.67 -27.10
CA MET A 27 -46.26 21.30 -26.47
C MET A 27 -45.34 22.51 -26.22
N PHE A 28 -45.36 23.50 -27.11
CA PHE A 28 -44.67 24.78 -26.89
C PHE A 28 -45.26 25.53 -25.70
N ASP A 29 -46.58 25.58 -25.57
CA ASP A 29 -47.26 26.21 -24.44
C ASP A 29 -46.93 25.52 -23.11
N GLU A 30 -46.85 24.19 -23.12
CA GLU A 30 -46.46 23.40 -21.96
C GLU A 30 -45.01 23.68 -21.52
N LEU A 31 -44.05 23.72 -22.46
CA LEU A 31 -42.66 24.07 -22.17
C LEU A 31 -42.49 25.53 -21.75
N SER A 32 -43.37 26.42 -22.21
CA SER A 32 -43.39 27.84 -21.82
C SER A 32 -43.97 28.06 -20.42
N ALA A 33 -44.85 27.17 -19.96
CA ALA A 33 -45.46 27.20 -18.63
C ALA A 33 -44.66 26.42 -17.58
N ALA A 34 -43.86 25.44 -18.00
CA ALA A 34 -43.03 24.62 -17.12
C ALA A 34 -41.74 25.37 -16.68
N PRO A 35 -41.23 25.12 -15.46
CA PRO A 35 -39.92 25.63 -15.07
C PRO A 35 -38.81 25.02 -15.96
N PRO A 36 -37.80 25.80 -16.38
CA PRO A 36 -36.76 25.32 -17.28
C PRO A 36 -35.91 24.24 -16.60
N ALA A 37 -35.62 23.16 -17.33
CA ALA A 37 -34.82 22.03 -16.81
C ALA A 37 -33.39 22.44 -16.44
N ARG A 38 -32.83 23.41 -17.18
CA ARG A 38 -31.53 24.04 -16.92
C ARG A 38 -31.59 25.53 -17.25
N PRO A 39 -30.75 26.37 -16.63
CA PRO A 39 -30.77 27.82 -16.86
C PRO A 39 -30.49 28.23 -18.32
N ASP A 40 -29.77 27.40 -19.08
CA ASP A 40 -29.48 27.65 -20.50
C ASP A 40 -30.61 27.20 -21.46
N ALA A 41 -31.64 26.54 -20.93
CA ALA A 41 -32.86 26.15 -21.64
C ALA A 41 -34.02 27.13 -21.38
N ASP A 42 -33.81 28.18 -20.60
CA ASP A 42 -34.83 29.19 -20.33
C ASP A 42 -34.95 30.18 -21.50
N PHE A 43 -35.94 29.96 -22.36
CA PHE A 43 -36.17 30.77 -23.56
C PHE A 43 -37.17 31.92 -23.32
N MET A 44 -37.93 31.90 -22.21
CA MET A 44 -38.98 32.89 -21.92
C MET A 44 -38.47 34.33 -21.72
N PRO A 45 -37.34 34.58 -21.03
CA PRO A 45 -36.79 35.93 -20.88
C PRO A 45 -36.38 36.55 -22.22
N MET A 46 -35.84 35.73 -23.13
CA MET A 46 -35.40 36.16 -24.45
C MET A 46 -36.57 36.39 -25.40
N LEU A 47 -37.61 35.56 -25.29
CA LEU A 47 -38.86 35.72 -26.03
C LEU A 47 -39.60 37.00 -25.60
N GLN A 48 -39.71 37.26 -24.29
CA GLN A 48 -40.34 38.48 -23.75
C GLN A 48 -39.56 39.76 -24.09
N ALA A 49 -38.23 39.66 -24.22
CA ALA A 49 -37.37 40.75 -24.67
C ALA A 49 -37.41 40.97 -26.20
N GLY A 50 -38.13 40.14 -26.97
CA GLY A 50 -38.18 40.21 -28.43
C GLY A 50 -36.86 39.86 -29.11
N SER A 51 -36.03 39.01 -28.49
CA SER A 51 -34.73 38.61 -29.03
C SER A 51 -34.83 37.28 -29.77
N VAL A 52 -34.52 37.27 -31.07
CA VAL A 52 -34.56 36.09 -31.95
C VAL A 52 -33.64 34.93 -31.49
N ALA A 53 -32.70 35.20 -30.58
CA ALA A 53 -31.85 34.17 -29.99
C ALA A 53 -32.60 33.19 -29.06
N TRP A 54 -33.86 33.47 -28.70
CA TRP A 54 -34.71 32.54 -27.93
C TRP A 54 -34.83 31.15 -28.60
N ILE A 55 -34.74 31.08 -29.93
CA ILE A 55 -34.83 29.83 -30.71
C ILE A 55 -33.71 28.85 -30.33
N PHE A 56 -32.50 29.33 -30.01
CA PHE A 56 -31.40 28.45 -29.59
C PHE A 56 -31.61 27.88 -28.19
N SER A 57 -32.15 28.68 -27.27
CA SER A 57 -32.54 28.21 -25.93
C SER A 57 -33.74 27.26 -26.01
N PHE A 58 -34.65 27.49 -26.96
CA PHE A 58 -35.80 26.62 -27.21
C PHE A 58 -35.39 25.27 -27.84
N LEU A 59 -34.44 25.25 -28.78
CA LEU A 59 -33.85 24.00 -29.29
C LEU A 59 -33.23 23.17 -28.17
N LYS A 60 -32.54 23.81 -27.21
CA LYS A 60 -32.03 23.12 -26.01
C LYS A 60 -33.15 22.59 -25.12
N ALA A 61 -34.21 23.37 -24.90
CA ALA A 61 -35.38 22.93 -24.15
C ALA A 61 -36.05 21.71 -24.81
N LEU A 62 -36.15 21.68 -26.14
CA LEU A 62 -36.66 20.54 -26.90
C LEU A 62 -35.77 19.29 -26.77
N ASP A 63 -34.45 19.45 -26.78
CA ASP A 63 -33.51 18.34 -26.61
C ASP A 63 -33.63 17.72 -25.21
N TYR A 64 -33.66 18.55 -24.16
CA TYR A 64 -33.90 18.09 -22.79
C TYR A 64 -35.30 17.46 -22.60
N ALA A 65 -36.33 17.98 -23.28
CA ALA A 65 -37.66 17.40 -23.26
C ALA A 65 -37.70 16.04 -23.97
N CYS A 66 -36.94 15.86 -25.07
CA CYS A 66 -36.77 14.56 -25.73
C CYS A 66 -36.11 13.56 -24.79
N ASP A 67 -35.04 13.96 -24.08
CA ASP A 67 -34.34 13.12 -23.11
C ASP A 67 -35.24 12.72 -21.93
N ALA A 68 -36.07 13.65 -21.44
CA ALA A 68 -37.01 13.40 -20.35
C ALA A 68 -38.13 12.43 -20.72
N CYS A 69 -38.47 12.31 -22.01
CA CYS A 69 -39.48 11.40 -22.54
C CYS A 69 -38.94 10.02 -22.93
N ALA A 70 -37.86 9.53 -22.30
CA ALA A 70 -37.19 8.26 -22.66
C ALA A 70 -38.11 7.02 -22.72
N THR A 71 -39.24 7.00 -22.02
CA THR A 71 -40.20 5.89 -22.01
C THR A 71 -41.40 6.09 -22.95
N ASP A 72 -41.70 7.35 -23.32
CA ASP A 72 -42.80 7.71 -24.22
C ASP A 72 -42.24 8.11 -25.60
N HIS A 73 -41.94 7.07 -26.39
CA HIS A 73 -41.37 7.21 -27.73
C HIS A 73 -42.23 8.06 -28.67
N GLU A 74 -43.56 8.10 -28.48
CA GLU A 74 -44.45 8.89 -29.34
C GLU A 74 -44.27 10.39 -29.08
N ARG A 75 -44.22 10.77 -27.81
CA ARG A 75 -44.00 12.15 -27.40
C ARG A 75 -42.58 12.63 -27.73
N ALA A 76 -41.57 11.80 -27.50
CA ALA A 76 -40.19 12.08 -27.89
C ALA A 76 -40.04 12.30 -29.41
N LEU A 77 -40.71 11.47 -30.24
CA LEU A 77 -40.72 11.64 -31.70
C LEU A 77 -41.36 12.97 -32.13
N LYS A 78 -42.39 13.45 -31.42
CA LYS A 78 -43.06 14.73 -31.73
C LYS A 78 -42.16 15.93 -31.42
N TYR A 79 -41.48 15.94 -30.27
CA TYR A 79 -40.48 16.96 -29.92
C TYR A 79 -39.31 16.95 -30.91
N LEU A 80 -38.78 15.76 -31.25
CA LEU A 80 -37.67 15.64 -32.20
C LEU A 80 -38.06 16.03 -33.62
N THR A 81 -39.31 15.77 -34.04
CA THR A 81 -39.83 16.24 -35.33
C THR A 81 -39.91 17.76 -35.37
N LEU A 82 -40.28 18.40 -34.26
CA LEU A 82 -40.28 19.86 -34.16
C LEU A 82 -38.85 20.42 -34.19
N TYR A 83 -37.93 19.78 -33.45
CA TYR A 83 -36.50 20.11 -33.45
C TYR A 83 -35.91 20.07 -34.86
N ILE A 84 -36.13 18.98 -35.61
CA ILE A 84 -35.65 18.81 -36.98
C ILE A 84 -36.20 19.93 -37.88
N ARG A 85 -37.49 20.28 -37.78
CA ARG A 85 -38.07 21.36 -38.58
C ARG A 85 -37.46 22.73 -38.30
N ILE A 86 -37.09 22.99 -37.04
CA ILE A 86 -36.43 24.24 -36.66
C ILE A 86 -35.00 24.26 -37.22
N GLU A 87 -34.26 23.15 -37.15
CA GLU A 87 -32.92 23.04 -37.74
C GLU A 87 -32.94 23.11 -39.28
N GLU A 88 -33.94 22.49 -39.95
CA GLU A 88 -34.18 22.63 -41.39
C GLU A 88 -34.43 24.10 -41.75
N PHE A 89 -35.23 24.81 -40.95
CA PHE A 89 -35.46 26.24 -41.12
C PHE A 89 -34.17 27.08 -40.97
N LEU A 90 -33.30 26.75 -40.02
CA LEU A 90 -32.02 27.44 -39.84
C LEU A 90 -31.08 27.29 -41.05
N LEU A 91 -31.25 26.23 -41.85
CA LEU A 91 -30.52 25.99 -43.08
C LEU A 91 -31.19 26.61 -44.32
N GLU A 92 -32.52 26.54 -44.41
CA GLU A 92 -33.28 27.00 -45.56
C GLU A 92 -33.48 28.53 -45.57
N ASP A 93 -33.63 29.16 -44.41
CA ASP A 93 -33.86 30.61 -44.32
C ASP A 93 -32.55 31.39 -44.23
N THR A 94 -32.00 31.74 -45.39
CA THR A 94 -30.77 32.55 -45.50
C THR A 94 -30.89 33.96 -44.90
N ARG A 95 -32.10 34.40 -44.53
CA ARG A 95 -32.34 35.70 -43.88
C ARG A 95 -32.09 35.64 -42.38
N PHE A 96 -32.24 34.47 -41.76
CA PHE A 96 -32.07 34.30 -40.33
C PHE A 96 -30.62 34.57 -39.84
N PRO A 97 -29.55 34.04 -40.49
CA PRO A 97 -28.18 34.36 -40.12
C PRO A 97 -27.84 35.85 -40.23
N SER A 98 -28.49 36.59 -41.14
CA SER A 98 -28.25 38.04 -41.32
C SER A 98 -28.64 38.91 -40.12
N LEU A 99 -29.40 38.34 -39.16
CA LEU A 99 -29.77 38.97 -37.89
C LEU A 99 -28.64 38.93 -36.84
N PHE A 100 -27.54 38.23 -37.12
CA PHE A 100 -26.40 38.07 -36.22
C PHE A 100 -25.10 38.68 -36.79
N PRO A 101 -24.10 39.03 -35.96
CA PRO A 101 -22.82 39.59 -36.42
C PRO A 101 -22.05 38.64 -37.36
N GLU A 102 -21.25 39.18 -38.30
CA GLU A 102 -20.56 38.44 -39.37
C GLU A 102 -19.82 37.17 -38.91
N GLY A 103 -19.16 37.21 -37.74
CA GLY A 103 -18.46 36.04 -37.18
C GLY A 103 -19.35 34.86 -36.77
N LYS A 104 -20.65 35.10 -36.49
CA LYS A 104 -21.62 34.05 -36.13
C LYS A 104 -22.45 33.56 -37.33
N GLN A 105 -22.48 34.31 -38.43
CA GLN A 105 -23.26 33.94 -39.62
C GLN A 105 -22.78 32.65 -40.29
N ALA A 106 -21.46 32.42 -40.29
CA ALA A 106 -20.86 31.21 -40.86
C ALA A 106 -20.98 29.97 -39.95
N ILE A 107 -21.16 30.15 -38.64
CA ILE A 107 -21.18 29.06 -37.65
C ILE A 107 -22.57 28.41 -37.56
N ILE A 108 -23.63 29.21 -37.69
CA ILE A 108 -25.03 28.76 -37.58
C ILE A 108 -25.36 27.61 -38.55
N PRO A 109 -25.08 27.70 -39.88
CA PRO A 109 -25.42 26.63 -40.81
C PRO A 109 -24.60 25.36 -40.57
N VAL A 110 -23.30 25.48 -40.28
CA VAL A 110 -22.44 24.32 -39.99
C VAL A 110 -22.92 23.58 -38.75
N ARG A 111 -23.30 24.31 -37.70
CA ARG A 111 -23.91 23.72 -36.49
C ARG A 111 -25.24 23.04 -36.81
N ALA A 112 -26.11 23.70 -37.58
CA ALA A 112 -27.43 23.18 -37.91
C ALA A 112 -27.34 21.90 -38.76
N GLU A 113 -26.40 21.81 -39.71
CA GLU A 113 -26.15 20.56 -40.47
C GLU A 113 -25.73 19.40 -39.55
N GLN A 114 -24.81 19.64 -38.61
CA GLN A 114 -24.38 18.64 -37.65
C GLN A 114 -25.54 18.18 -36.74
N LYS A 115 -26.30 19.13 -36.20
CA LYS A 115 -27.42 18.83 -35.29
C LYS A 115 -28.59 18.16 -36.00
N LEU A 116 -28.86 18.51 -37.26
CA LEU A 116 -29.84 17.85 -38.10
C LEU A 116 -29.46 16.39 -38.37
N HIS A 117 -28.17 16.11 -38.62
CA HIS A 117 -27.68 14.75 -38.84
C HIS A 117 -27.87 13.89 -37.59
N GLU A 118 -27.45 14.38 -36.41
CA GLU A 118 -27.66 13.73 -35.10
C GLU A 118 -29.16 13.46 -34.85
N ALA A 119 -30.02 14.46 -35.06
CA ALA A 119 -31.46 14.33 -34.88
C ALA A 119 -32.10 13.33 -35.85
N ALA A 120 -31.60 13.23 -37.09
CA ALA A 120 -32.09 12.28 -38.08
C ALA A 120 -31.74 10.82 -37.72
N VAL A 121 -30.57 10.59 -37.14
CA VAL A 121 -30.17 9.28 -36.58
C VAL A 121 -31.08 8.92 -35.41
N ARG A 122 -31.21 9.83 -34.43
CA ARG A 122 -32.06 9.64 -33.24
C ARG A 122 -33.52 9.36 -33.61
N ARG A 123 -34.08 10.05 -34.62
CA ARG A 123 -35.44 9.80 -35.11
C ARG A 123 -35.60 8.39 -35.65
N LYS A 124 -34.62 7.91 -36.43
CA LYS A 124 -34.65 6.55 -36.98
C LYS A 124 -34.62 5.50 -35.87
N VAL A 125 -33.78 5.69 -34.86
CA VAL A 125 -33.69 4.80 -33.69
C VAL A 125 -35.02 4.74 -32.93
N LEU A 126 -35.60 5.91 -32.60
CA LEU A 126 -36.90 5.96 -31.91
C LEU A 126 -38.02 5.32 -32.73
N THR A 127 -38.02 5.44 -34.06
CA THR A 127 -39.00 4.73 -34.91
C THR A 127 -38.82 3.21 -34.86
N LEU A 128 -37.58 2.72 -34.86
CA LEU A 128 -37.30 1.28 -34.77
C LEU A 128 -37.74 0.69 -33.42
N LEU A 129 -37.51 1.42 -32.33
CA LEU A 129 -37.93 1.03 -30.98
C LEU A 129 -39.46 1.02 -30.85
N ARG A 130 -40.13 2.06 -31.36
CA ARG A 130 -41.61 2.14 -31.37
C ARG A 130 -42.24 0.99 -32.14
N ASP A 131 -41.70 0.67 -33.32
CA ASP A 131 -42.27 -0.35 -34.21
C ASP A 131 -41.86 -1.78 -33.82
N GLY A 132 -41.01 -1.95 -32.80
CA GLY A 132 -40.51 -3.26 -32.36
C GLY A 132 -39.63 -3.97 -33.40
N GLN A 133 -39.00 -3.22 -34.31
CA GLN A 133 -38.22 -3.77 -35.43
C GLN A 133 -36.72 -3.89 -35.14
N THR A 134 -36.29 -3.57 -33.92
CA THR A 134 -34.88 -3.60 -33.47
C THR A 134 -34.19 -4.92 -33.80
N GLU A 135 -34.74 -6.06 -33.37
CA GLU A 135 -34.13 -7.38 -33.61
C GLU A 135 -34.01 -7.69 -35.11
N THR A 136 -35.05 -7.36 -35.90
CA THR A 136 -35.04 -7.59 -37.35
C THR A 136 -34.00 -6.74 -38.07
N PHE A 137 -33.81 -5.49 -37.63
CA PHE A 137 -32.79 -4.61 -38.17
C PHE A 137 -31.38 -5.10 -37.83
N LEU A 138 -31.14 -5.50 -36.58
CA LEU A 138 -29.85 -6.03 -36.12
C LEU A 138 -29.48 -7.33 -36.84
N ALA A 139 -30.44 -8.24 -37.02
CA ALA A 139 -30.22 -9.48 -37.76
C ALA A 139 -29.88 -9.22 -39.24
N ASP A 140 -30.63 -8.36 -39.92
CA ASP A 140 -30.37 -7.98 -41.32
C ASP A 140 -29.02 -7.25 -41.48
N LEU A 141 -28.60 -6.46 -40.49
CA LEU A 141 -27.27 -5.83 -40.50
C LEU A 141 -26.15 -6.85 -40.28
N ALA A 142 -26.32 -7.78 -39.32
CA ALA A 142 -25.37 -8.85 -39.04
C ALA A 142 -25.21 -9.79 -40.25
N ASP A 143 -26.30 -10.23 -40.86
CA ASP A 143 -26.26 -11.10 -42.05
C ASP A 143 -25.51 -10.45 -43.22
N ARG A 144 -25.72 -9.15 -43.45
CA ARG A 144 -25.04 -8.40 -44.51
C ARG A 144 -23.55 -8.17 -44.24
N THR A 145 -23.16 -8.03 -42.98
CA THR A 145 -21.74 -7.84 -42.59
C THR A 145 -20.96 -9.16 -42.57
N GLU A 146 -21.61 -10.26 -42.21
CA GLU A 146 -21.00 -11.60 -42.18
C GLU A 146 -20.93 -12.25 -43.58
N THR A 147 -21.76 -11.82 -44.53
CA THR A 147 -21.74 -12.38 -45.89
C THR A 147 -20.56 -11.86 -46.72
N PRO A 148 -19.61 -12.72 -47.12
CA PRO A 148 -18.43 -12.28 -47.87
C PRO A 148 -18.83 -11.69 -49.23
N GLY A 149 -18.36 -10.48 -49.52
CA GLY A 149 -18.57 -9.79 -50.81
C GLY A 149 -19.74 -8.79 -50.85
N ILE A 150 -20.49 -8.62 -49.76
CA ILE A 150 -21.52 -7.58 -49.63
C ILE A 150 -20.90 -6.35 -48.94
N GLN A 151 -21.04 -5.16 -49.52
CA GLN A 151 -20.66 -3.90 -48.89
C GLN A 151 -21.88 -3.18 -48.33
N LEU A 152 -21.75 -2.65 -47.11
CA LEU A 152 -22.80 -1.86 -46.47
C LEU A 152 -23.01 -0.53 -47.19
N TYR A 153 -24.27 -0.19 -47.44
CA TYR A 153 -24.63 1.12 -47.98
C TYR A 153 -24.62 2.19 -46.88
N ARG A 154 -23.73 3.19 -47.02
CA ARG A 154 -23.46 4.26 -46.03
C ARG A 154 -23.13 3.69 -44.63
N PRO A 155 -21.95 3.08 -44.47
CA PRO A 155 -21.62 2.35 -43.25
C PRO A 155 -21.48 3.27 -42.02
N GLU A 156 -21.00 4.51 -42.18
CA GLU A 156 -20.96 5.54 -41.12
C GLU A 156 -22.33 5.76 -40.47
N ARG A 157 -23.35 6.04 -41.30
CA ARG A 157 -24.72 6.24 -40.82
C ARG A 157 -25.31 4.99 -40.18
N GLN A 158 -24.88 3.81 -40.59
CA GLN A 158 -25.35 2.56 -39.97
C GLN A 158 -24.67 2.30 -38.63
N ALA A 159 -23.39 2.68 -38.48
CA ALA A 159 -22.66 2.64 -37.22
C ALA A 159 -23.24 3.62 -36.20
N GLU A 160 -23.54 4.86 -36.59
CA GLU A 160 -24.19 5.85 -35.71
C GLU A 160 -25.57 5.39 -35.24
N VAL A 161 -26.38 4.83 -36.16
CA VAL A 161 -27.68 4.24 -35.81
C VAL A 161 -27.50 3.05 -34.87
N LEU A 162 -26.47 2.22 -35.06
CA LEU A 162 -26.18 1.08 -34.19
C LEU A 162 -25.77 1.54 -32.78
N ALA A 163 -24.90 2.55 -32.68
CA ALA A 163 -24.41 3.08 -31.41
C ALA A 163 -25.56 3.70 -30.60
N GLU A 164 -26.40 4.53 -31.25
CA GLU A 164 -27.57 5.12 -30.60
C GLU A 164 -28.65 4.08 -30.26
N LEU A 165 -28.87 3.10 -31.14
CA LEU A 165 -29.79 2.01 -30.85
C LEU A 165 -29.30 1.18 -29.66
N PHE A 166 -28.00 0.90 -29.58
CA PHE A 166 -27.41 0.20 -28.44
C PHE A 166 -27.68 0.96 -27.15
N LEU A 167 -27.46 2.28 -27.10
CA LEU A 167 -27.75 3.10 -25.93
C LEU A 167 -29.24 3.07 -25.53
N HIS A 168 -30.18 3.09 -26.46
CA HIS A 168 -31.61 3.22 -26.13
C HIS A 168 -32.41 1.90 -26.10
N ASP A 169 -31.82 0.78 -26.54
CA ASP A 169 -32.49 -0.52 -26.59
C ASP A 169 -32.52 -1.22 -25.21
N PRO A 170 -33.71 -1.47 -24.63
CA PRO A 170 -33.82 -2.15 -23.33
C PRO A 170 -33.39 -3.63 -23.36
N GLN A 171 -33.25 -4.22 -24.55
CA GLN A 171 -32.80 -5.60 -24.76
C GLN A 171 -31.31 -5.72 -25.10
N ALA A 172 -30.59 -4.59 -25.18
CA ALA A 172 -29.16 -4.55 -25.53
C ALA A 172 -28.28 -5.39 -24.58
N LEU A 173 -28.68 -5.50 -23.30
CA LEU A 173 -27.99 -6.28 -22.27
C LEU A 173 -28.59 -7.67 -22.02
N THR A 174 -29.63 -8.09 -22.76
CA THR A 174 -30.28 -9.39 -22.55
C THR A 174 -30.14 -10.30 -23.76
N ALA A 175 -31.10 -10.28 -24.69
CA ALA A 175 -31.13 -11.19 -25.84
C ALA A 175 -30.25 -10.70 -26.99
N SER A 176 -30.16 -9.37 -27.19
CA SER A 176 -29.49 -8.76 -28.33
C SER A 176 -27.98 -8.59 -28.16
N THR A 177 -27.44 -8.79 -26.94
CA THR A 177 -26.03 -8.54 -26.58
C THR A 177 -25.05 -9.20 -27.55
N THR A 178 -25.31 -10.45 -27.93
CA THR A 178 -24.44 -11.21 -28.84
C THR A 178 -24.37 -10.56 -30.23
N THR A 179 -25.49 -10.06 -30.74
CA THR A 179 -25.57 -9.43 -32.06
C THR A 179 -24.85 -8.08 -32.07
N TYR A 180 -25.02 -7.26 -31.01
CA TYR A 180 -24.27 -6.01 -30.86
C TYR A 180 -22.76 -6.25 -30.81
N LEU A 181 -22.29 -7.23 -30.03
CA LEU A 181 -20.86 -7.56 -29.92
C LEU A 181 -20.25 -8.00 -31.26
N ARG A 182 -20.99 -8.74 -32.09
CA ARG A 182 -20.54 -9.12 -33.44
C ARG A 182 -20.39 -7.91 -34.35
N LEU A 183 -21.35 -7.00 -34.29
CA LEU A 183 -21.33 -5.78 -35.09
C LEU A 183 -20.23 -4.82 -34.64
N PHE A 184 -20.02 -4.67 -33.33
CA PHE A 184 -18.91 -3.88 -32.77
C PHE A 184 -17.56 -4.45 -33.18
N LYS A 185 -17.38 -5.78 -33.11
CA LYS A 185 -16.17 -6.44 -33.63
C LYS A 185 -15.96 -6.10 -35.11
N HIS A 186 -17.00 -6.23 -35.94
CA HIS A 186 -16.92 -5.96 -37.37
C HIS A 186 -16.49 -4.51 -37.66
N PHE A 187 -17.14 -3.50 -37.06
CA PHE A 187 -16.81 -2.10 -37.31
C PHE A 187 -15.47 -1.67 -36.70
N ALA A 188 -15.09 -2.22 -35.54
CA ALA A 188 -13.80 -1.92 -34.91
C ALA A 188 -12.60 -2.53 -35.68
N GLU A 189 -12.81 -3.59 -36.46
CA GLU A 189 -11.78 -4.21 -37.32
C GLU A 189 -11.64 -3.52 -38.69
N GLN A 190 -12.53 -2.58 -39.05
CA GLN A 190 -12.43 -1.78 -40.28
C GLN A 190 -11.42 -0.62 -40.14
N ASP A 191 -11.24 0.17 -41.20
CA ASP A 191 -10.30 1.30 -41.24
C ASP A 191 -10.55 2.29 -40.07
N PRO A 192 -9.59 2.48 -39.15
CA PRO A 192 -9.71 3.40 -38.01
C PRO A 192 -9.96 4.86 -38.40
N ALA A 193 -9.61 5.25 -39.64
CA ALA A 193 -9.86 6.60 -40.16
C ALA A 193 -11.36 6.87 -40.40
N ILE A 194 -12.15 5.81 -40.63
CA ILE A 194 -13.60 5.89 -40.88
C ILE A 194 -14.37 5.56 -39.59
N PHE A 195 -13.88 4.62 -38.79
CA PHE A 195 -14.49 4.20 -37.53
C PHE A 195 -13.47 4.30 -36.38
N PRO A 196 -13.39 5.46 -35.71
CA PRO A 196 -12.51 5.63 -34.56
C PRO A 196 -12.86 4.61 -33.46
N ILE A 197 -11.85 3.91 -32.93
CA ILE A 197 -12.04 2.95 -31.83
C ILE A 197 -12.58 3.67 -30.58
N ASP A 198 -12.16 4.92 -30.34
CA ASP A 198 -12.64 5.75 -29.23
C ASP A 198 -14.15 5.97 -29.26
N TYR A 199 -14.75 6.10 -30.45
CA TYR A 199 -16.21 6.26 -30.58
C TYR A 199 -16.98 5.05 -30.01
N TRP A 200 -16.52 3.83 -30.33
CA TRP A 200 -17.09 2.60 -29.81
C TRP A 200 -16.79 2.38 -28.33
N LEU A 201 -15.60 2.80 -27.91
CA LEU A 201 -15.22 2.79 -26.50
C LEU A 201 -16.22 3.66 -25.71
N ASP A 202 -16.32 4.94 -26.04
CA ASP A 202 -17.19 5.92 -25.37
C ASP A 202 -18.66 5.46 -25.34
N THR A 203 -19.14 4.85 -26.43
CA THR A 203 -20.50 4.27 -26.49
C THR A 203 -20.69 3.14 -25.48
N CYS A 204 -19.75 2.20 -25.43
CA CYS A 204 -19.81 1.08 -24.47
C CYS A 204 -19.61 1.58 -23.03
N GLU A 205 -18.74 2.58 -22.84
CA GLU A 205 -18.51 3.22 -21.55
C GLU A 205 -19.77 3.91 -21.02
N ALA A 206 -20.48 4.65 -21.86
CA ALA A 206 -21.73 5.31 -21.51
C ALA A 206 -22.82 4.31 -21.11
N MET A 207 -22.94 3.18 -21.83
CA MET A 207 -23.85 2.09 -21.45
C MET A 207 -23.50 1.50 -20.09
N VAL A 208 -22.22 1.17 -19.87
CA VAL A 208 -21.76 0.60 -18.61
C VAL A 208 -22.02 1.59 -17.47
N ALA A 209 -21.68 2.87 -17.62
CA ALA A 209 -21.91 3.87 -16.59
C ALA A 209 -23.40 4.01 -16.22
N ARG A 210 -24.30 4.05 -17.22
CA ARG A 210 -25.74 4.19 -16.98
C ARG A 210 -26.34 3.00 -16.25
N GLU A 211 -25.97 1.79 -16.63
CA GLU A 211 -26.58 0.56 -16.11
C GLU A 211 -25.88 0.04 -14.84
N CYS A 212 -24.62 0.41 -14.60
CA CYS A 212 -23.85 -0.02 -13.44
C CYS A 212 -24.48 0.46 -12.12
N ASP A 213 -24.93 1.72 -12.03
CA ASP A 213 -25.52 2.24 -10.79
C ASP A 213 -26.82 1.51 -10.41
N ALA A 214 -27.69 1.28 -11.40
CA ALA A 214 -28.93 0.53 -11.22
C ALA A 214 -28.64 -0.94 -10.84
N MET A 215 -27.65 -1.55 -11.50
CA MET A 215 -27.23 -2.93 -11.21
C MET A 215 -26.58 -3.04 -9.83
N ASP A 216 -25.81 -2.04 -9.40
CA ASP A 216 -25.13 -2.00 -8.10
C ASP A 216 -26.11 -1.85 -6.96
N ALA A 217 -27.14 -1.03 -7.14
CA ALA A 217 -28.26 -0.97 -6.22
C ALA A 217 -28.96 -2.34 -6.15
N ALA A 218 -29.38 -2.90 -7.29
CA ALA A 218 -30.08 -4.18 -7.34
C ALA A 218 -29.27 -5.34 -6.72
N LEU A 219 -27.97 -5.40 -7.01
CA LEU A 219 -27.07 -6.42 -6.48
C LEU A 219 -26.71 -6.24 -5.00
N LEU A 220 -27.13 -5.17 -4.35
CA LEU A 220 -26.96 -4.99 -2.90
C LEU A 220 -28.26 -5.12 -2.14
N THR A 221 -29.34 -4.58 -2.72
CA THR A 221 -30.59 -4.36 -2.00
C THR A 221 -31.65 -5.38 -2.43
N GLU A 222 -31.62 -5.86 -3.67
CA GLU A 222 -32.64 -6.73 -4.25
C GLU A 222 -32.26 -8.21 -4.23
N LEU A 223 -33.29 -9.05 -4.39
CA LEU A 223 -33.14 -10.48 -4.63
C LEU A 223 -32.62 -10.70 -6.05
N ILE A 224 -31.60 -11.55 -6.22
CA ILE A 224 -31.05 -11.87 -7.54
C ILE A 224 -32.07 -12.71 -8.31
N THR A 225 -32.86 -12.07 -9.17
CA THR A 225 -33.78 -12.74 -10.10
C THR A 225 -33.04 -13.24 -11.35
N PRO A 226 -33.58 -14.21 -12.10
CA PRO A 226 -32.95 -14.64 -13.36
C PRO A 226 -32.81 -13.50 -14.38
N GLU A 227 -33.71 -12.50 -14.37
CA GLU A 227 -33.63 -11.33 -15.24
C GLU A 227 -32.45 -10.42 -14.87
N ILE A 228 -32.23 -10.19 -13.56
CA ILE A 228 -31.07 -9.43 -13.05
C ILE A 228 -29.78 -10.17 -13.40
N ARG A 229 -29.76 -11.50 -13.23
CA ARG A 229 -28.62 -12.34 -13.61
C ARG A 229 -28.30 -12.23 -15.11
N GLN A 230 -29.31 -12.30 -15.98
CA GLN A 230 -29.12 -12.16 -17.42
C GLN A 230 -28.59 -10.77 -17.82
N ARG A 231 -29.11 -9.71 -17.20
CA ARG A 231 -28.60 -8.34 -17.42
C ARG A 231 -27.16 -8.18 -16.92
N ALA A 232 -26.81 -8.75 -15.77
CA ALA A 232 -25.45 -8.74 -15.25
C ALA A 232 -24.48 -9.51 -16.18
N GLU A 233 -24.90 -10.66 -16.74
CA GLU A 233 -24.12 -11.35 -17.77
C GLU A 233 -23.91 -10.48 -19.02
N GLY A 234 -24.96 -9.80 -19.50
CA GLY A 234 -24.84 -8.87 -20.61
C GLY A 234 -23.85 -7.74 -20.34
N LEU A 235 -23.93 -7.14 -19.16
CA LEU A 235 -23.04 -6.04 -18.75
C LEU A 235 -21.59 -6.52 -18.60
N VAL A 236 -21.36 -7.71 -18.05
CA VAL A 236 -20.02 -8.35 -18.02
C VAL A 236 -19.46 -8.50 -19.44
N ARG A 237 -20.29 -8.91 -20.41
CA ARG A 237 -19.82 -9.08 -21.80
C ARG A 237 -19.50 -7.74 -22.48
N ILE A 238 -20.30 -6.70 -22.25
CA ILE A 238 -20.04 -5.35 -22.75
C ILE A 238 -18.79 -4.75 -22.09
N ALA A 239 -18.65 -4.87 -20.77
CA ALA A 239 -17.44 -4.45 -20.06
C ALA A 239 -16.21 -5.26 -20.50
N GLY A 240 -16.39 -6.53 -20.89
CA GLY A 240 -15.30 -7.29 -21.50
C GLY A 240 -14.90 -6.77 -22.88
N ALA A 241 -15.89 -6.33 -23.67
CA ALA A 241 -15.64 -5.72 -24.97
C ALA A 241 -14.91 -4.37 -24.84
N THR A 242 -15.26 -3.53 -23.84
CA THR A 242 -14.53 -2.28 -23.59
C THR A 242 -13.05 -2.54 -23.32
N PHE A 243 -12.70 -3.56 -22.54
CA PHE A 243 -11.29 -3.86 -22.27
C PHE A 243 -10.52 -4.34 -23.51
N LEU A 244 -11.19 -5.03 -24.45
CA LEU A 244 -10.60 -5.38 -25.75
C LEU A 244 -10.40 -4.15 -26.64
N LEU A 245 -11.35 -3.21 -26.61
CA LEU A 245 -11.24 -1.94 -27.33
C LEU A 245 -10.14 -1.05 -26.74
N CYS A 246 -10.01 -0.95 -25.40
CA CYS A 246 -8.89 -0.26 -24.74
C CYS A 246 -7.54 -0.82 -25.21
N LYS A 247 -7.42 -2.15 -25.26
CA LYS A 247 -6.20 -2.82 -25.74
C LYS A 247 -5.92 -2.50 -27.22
N ALA A 248 -6.95 -2.40 -28.06
CA ALA A 248 -6.79 -2.03 -29.46
C ALA A 248 -6.41 -0.56 -29.66
N ALA A 249 -6.87 0.33 -28.77
CA ALA A 249 -6.56 1.76 -28.74
C ALA A 249 -5.27 2.12 -27.98
N ASP A 250 -4.56 1.14 -27.41
CA ASP A 250 -3.39 1.34 -26.52
C ASP A 250 -3.68 2.28 -25.33
N ARG A 251 -4.91 2.19 -24.79
CA ARG A 251 -5.38 2.96 -23.62
C ARG A 251 -5.37 2.12 -22.36
N GLU A 252 -5.07 2.75 -21.23
CA GLU A 252 -5.18 2.11 -19.92
C GLU A 252 -6.64 1.76 -19.59
N ILE A 253 -6.84 0.58 -19.02
CA ILE A 253 -8.16 0.14 -18.56
C ILE A 253 -8.47 0.84 -17.23
N ASP A 254 -9.68 1.39 -17.10
CA ASP A 254 -10.16 1.95 -15.83
C ASP A 254 -10.23 0.86 -14.74
N MET A 255 -9.48 1.06 -13.65
CA MET A 255 -9.41 0.13 -12.52
C MET A 255 -10.78 -0.13 -11.89
N VAL A 256 -11.61 0.91 -11.75
CA VAL A 256 -12.93 0.79 -11.10
C VAL A 256 -13.80 -0.18 -11.90
N ARG A 257 -13.80 -0.04 -13.22
CA ARG A 257 -14.56 -0.91 -14.13
C ARG A 257 -14.03 -2.34 -14.13
N ARG A 258 -12.72 -2.52 -14.02
CA ARG A 258 -12.11 -3.85 -13.93
C ARG A 258 -12.48 -4.57 -12.64
N LEU A 259 -12.50 -3.85 -11.51
CA LEU A 259 -12.94 -4.39 -10.23
C LEU A 259 -14.44 -4.72 -10.24
N MET A 260 -15.26 -3.84 -10.82
CA MET A 260 -16.68 -4.09 -11.07
C MET A 260 -16.88 -5.37 -11.89
N PHE A 261 -16.10 -5.57 -12.95
CA PHE A 261 -16.18 -6.75 -13.79
C PHE A 261 -15.92 -8.04 -13.00
N TYR A 262 -14.87 -8.08 -12.18
CA TYR A 262 -14.61 -9.25 -11.31
C TYR A 262 -15.69 -9.45 -10.25
N ARG A 263 -16.22 -8.38 -9.67
CA ARG A 263 -17.34 -8.45 -8.72
C ARG A 263 -18.56 -9.10 -9.36
N TYR A 264 -18.96 -8.68 -10.56
CA TYR A 264 -20.10 -9.29 -11.24
C TYR A 264 -19.85 -10.77 -11.57
N LEU A 265 -18.63 -11.15 -11.94
CA LEU A 265 -18.28 -12.56 -12.10
C LEU A 265 -18.43 -13.36 -10.78
N CYS A 266 -18.05 -12.78 -9.63
CA CYS A 266 -18.24 -13.42 -8.31
C CYS A 266 -19.73 -13.67 -8.00
N VAL A 267 -20.61 -12.74 -8.39
CA VAL A 267 -22.06 -12.87 -8.17
C VAL A 267 -22.70 -13.89 -9.12
N LEU A 268 -22.19 -13.98 -10.34
CA LEU A 268 -22.72 -14.87 -11.37
C LEU A 268 -22.28 -16.33 -11.17
N ASP A 269 -21.03 -16.57 -10.74
CA ASP A 269 -20.48 -17.92 -10.54
C ASP A 269 -19.99 -18.18 -9.11
N GLU A 270 -20.88 -18.78 -8.31
CA GLU A 270 -20.59 -19.18 -6.93
C GLU A 270 -19.52 -20.29 -6.83
N ARG A 271 -19.26 -21.07 -7.90
CA ARG A 271 -18.34 -22.23 -7.85
C ARG A 271 -16.88 -21.83 -7.76
N HIS A 272 -16.51 -20.72 -8.42
CA HIS A 272 -15.15 -20.20 -8.48
C HIS A 272 -14.97 -18.96 -7.59
N LEU A 273 -15.79 -18.83 -6.54
CA LEU A 273 -15.79 -17.66 -5.68
C LEU A 273 -14.43 -17.39 -4.99
N PRO A 274 -13.71 -18.38 -4.41
CA PRO A 274 -12.42 -18.13 -3.78
C PRO A 274 -11.32 -17.57 -4.72
N PRO A 275 -11.04 -18.16 -5.91
CA PRO A 275 -10.03 -17.62 -6.80
C PRO A 275 -10.41 -16.24 -7.37
N LEU A 276 -11.69 -15.98 -7.65
CA LEU A 276 -12.14 -14.66 -8.10
C LEU A 276 -11.99 -13.58 -7.02
N LYS A 277 -12.30 -13.89 -5.76
CA LYS A 277 -12.05 -12.98 -4.61
C LYS A 277 -10.59 -12.62 -4.48
N ASN A 278 -9.70 -13.61 -4.57
CA ASN A 278 -8.26 -13.39 -4.53
C ASN A 278 -7.77 -12.58 -5.72
N LEU A 279 -8.34 -12.80 -6.92
CA LEU A 279 -8.03 -12.01 -8.11
C LEU A 279 -8.43 -10.54 -7.92
N MET A 280 -9.66 -10.29 -7.44
CA MET A 280 -10.16 -8.95 -7.17
C MET A 280 -9.32 -8.24 -6.09
N LEU A 281 -9.03 -8.89 -4.97
CA LEU A 281 -8.16 -8.35 -3.91
C LEU A 281 -6.75 -8.05 -4.45
N SER A 282 -6.16 -8.97 -5.23
CA SER A 282 -4.82 -8.76 -5.80
C SER A 282 -4.76 -7.59 -6.78
N THR A 283 -5.82 -7.39 -7.56
CA THR A 283 -5.92 -6.28 -8.51
C THR A 283 -6.09 -4.96 -7.76
N PHE A 284 -6.91 -4.95 -6.71
CA PHE A 284 -7.09 -3.80 -5.84
C PHE A 284 -5.78 -3.39 -5.15
N LEU A 285 -5.03 -4.35 -4.61
CA LEU A 285 -3.80 -4.07 -3.86
C LEU A 285 -2.61 -3.66 -4.74
N LYS A 286 -2.58 -4.11 -6.00
CA LYS A 286 -1.51 -3.80 -6.95
C LYS A 286 -1.75 -2.49 -7.72
N HIS A 287 -2.97 -1.95 -7.68
CA HIS A 287 -3.41 -0.80 -8.47
C HIS A 287 -2.95 -0.86 -9.94
N ASN A 288 -3.09 -2.04 -10.56
CA ASN A 288 -2.67 -2.25 -11.95
C ASN A 288 -3.62 -3.23 -12.65
N SER A 289 -3.99 -2.92 -13.90
CA SER A 289 -4.87 -3.79 -14.69
C SER A 289 -4.07 -4.85 -15.42
N ARG A 290 -4.65 -6.04 -15.48
CA ARG A 290 -4.20 -7.09 -16.41
C ARG A 290 -4.70 -6.75 -17.81
N PRO A 291 -3.92 -7.06 -18.87
CA PRO A 291 -4.50 -7.10 -20.20
C PRO A 291 -5.65 -8.13 -20.23
N PRO A 292 -6.67 -7.95 -21.08
CA PRO A 292 -7.78 -8.87 -21.19
C PRO A 292 -7.30 -10.29 -21.56
N GLU A 293 -7.70 -11.28 -20.75
CA GLU A 293 -7.28 -12.69 -20.84
C GLU A 293 -8.07 -13.51 -21.88
N TYR A 294 -9.00 -12.85 -22.58
CA TYR A 294 -9.97 -13.44 -23.49
C TYR A 294 -9.99 -12.73 -24.84
N THR A 295 -10.75 -13.30 -25.79
CA THR A 295 -10.89 -12.77 -27.15
C THR A 295 -12.35 -12.42 -27.47
N TRP A 296 -12.58 -11.69 -28.57
CA TRP A 296 -13.92 -11.38 -29.05
C TRP A 296 -14.78 -12.62 -29.28
N ASP A 297 -14.20 -13.70 -29.80
CA ASP A 297 -14.95 -14.93 -30.10
C ASP A 297 -15.44 -15.64 -28.82
N GLU A 298 -14.67 -15.54 -27.73
CA GLU A 298 -15.04 -16.07 -26.41
C GLU A 298 -16.13 -15.22 -25.73
N LEU A 299 -16.15 -13.90 -25.96
CA LEU A 299 -17.24 -13.01 -25.52
C LEU A 299 -18.52 -13.18 -26.35
N ILE A 300 -18.41 -13.52 -27.64
CA ILE A 300 -19.54 -13.77 -28.53
C ILE A 300 -20.14 -15.15 -28.25
N GLY A 301 -19.32 -16.20 -28.17
CA GLY A 301 -19.70 -17.58 -27.80
C GLY A 301 -19.81 -17.81 -26.29
N PHE A 302 -20.22 -16.79 -25.55
CA PHE A 302 -20.12 -16.70 -24.09
C PHE A 302 -20.72 -17.91 -23.37
N SER A 303 -19.90 -18.52 -22.51
CA SER A 303 -20.31 -19.58 -21.58
C SER A 303 -19.73 -19.25 -20.20
N LEU A 304 -20.59 -18.87 -19.26
CA LEU A 304 -20.19 -18.38 -17.94
C LEU A 304 -19.17 -19.30 -17.23
N PRO A 305 -19.39 -20.63 -17.09
CA PRO A 305 -18.45 -21.49 -16.36
C PRO A 305 -17.07 -21.60 -17.04
N THR A 306 -17.06 -21.65 -18.38
CA THR A 306 -15.83 -21.80 -19.18
C THR A 306 -15.02 -20.51 -19.16
N PHE A 307 -15.72 -19.38 -19.26
CA PHE A 307 -15.14 -18.04 -19.22
C PHE A 307 -14.55 -17.72 -17.85
N VAL A 308 -15.30 -17.97 -16.78
CA VAL A 308 -14.84 -17.77 -15.39
C VAL A 308 -13.65 -18.67 -15.06
N GLY A 309 -13.70 -19.95 -15.45
CA GLY A 309 -12.59 -20.87 -15.23
C GLY A 309 -11.28 -20.35 -15.85
N LYS A 310 -11.32 -19.80 -17.07
CA LYS A 310 -10.14 -19.23 -17.72
C LYS A 310 -9.58 -18.02 -16.96
N ILE A 311 -10.44 -17.09 -16.53
CA ILE A 311 -10.05 -15.88 -15.82
C ILE A 311 -9.51 -16.19 -14.42
N ALA A 312 -10.21 -17.06 -13.67
CA ALA A 312 -9.88 -17.41 -12.29
C ALA A 312 -8.49 -18.05 -12.15
N TYR A 313 -8.04 -18.81 -13.16
CA TYR A 313 -6.76 -19.52 -13.16
C TYR A 313 -5.68 -18.89 -14.06
N PHE A 314 -5.94 -17.72 -14.64
CA PHE A 314 -4.95 -17.04 -15.48
C PHE A 314 -3.81 -16.46 -14.65
N THR A 315 -2.58 -16.88 -14.94
CA THR A 315 -1.38 -16.47 -14.21
C THR A 315 -0.45 -15.63 -15.09
N GLU A 316 -0.55 -14.31 -14.97
CA GLU A 316 0.47 -13.37 -15.44
C GLU A 316 1.01 -12.52 -14.29
N ASN A 317 2.33 -12.30 -14.28
CA ASN A 317 3.00 -11.44 -13.33
C ASN A 317 2.87 -9.98 -13.80
N ILE A 318 1.86 -9.28 -13.32
CA ILE A 318 1.72 -7.84 -13.53
C ILE A 318 2.86 -7.10 -12.79
N PRO A 319 3.53 -6.13 -13.43
CA PRO A 319 4.42 -5.20 -12.75
C PRO A 319 3.67 -4.49 -11.62
N GLU A 320 4.32 -4.36 -10.46
CA GLU A 320 3.72 -3.73 -9.29
C GLU A 320 3.85 -2.21 -9.39
N ASP A 321 2.73 -1.50 -9.30
CA ASP A 321 2.77 -0.07 -9.03
C ASP A 321 3.15 0.11 -7.55
N ARG A 322 4.21 0.88 -7.31
CA ARG A 322 4.74 1.15 -5.97
C ARG A 322 4.28 2.51 -5.42
N ARG A 323 3.56 3.29 -6.22
CA ARG A 323 3.09 4.61 -5.83
C ARG A 323 2.11 4.50 -4.67
N PRO A 324 2.25 5.34 -3.62
CA PRO A 324 1.25 5.43 -2.58
C PRO A 324 0.02 6.15 -3.12
N TYR A 325 -1.16 5.58 -2.89
CA TYR A 325 -2.43 6.17 -3.28
C TYR A 325 -3.24 6.59 -2.05
N THR A 326 -3.79 7.80 -2.06
CA THR A 326 -4.55 8.33 -0.92
C THR A 326 -5.95 8.81 -1.30
N PHE A 327 -6.92 8.57 -0.42
CA PHE A 327 -8.26 9.17 -0.47
C PHE A 327 -8.48 9.99 0.81
N GLU A 328 -8.88 11.25 0.66
CA GLU A 328 -9.33 12.09 1.77
C GLU A 328 -10.86 12.29 1.69
N GLY A 329 -11.59 11.71 2.66
CA GLY A 329 -13.03 11.87 2.81
C GLY A 329 -13.38 12.39 4.21
N LYS A 330 -14.15 11.61 5.00
CA LYS A 330 -14.28 11.85 6.46
C LYS A 330 -13.13 11.23 7.29
N GLY A 331 -12.11 10.73 6.60
CA GLY A 331 -10.84 10.25 7.12
C GLY A 331 -9.90 9.98 5.94
N VAL A 332 -8.74 9.37 6.22
CA VAL A 332 -7.74 9.08 5.20
C VAL A 332 -7.69 7.57 4.95
N VAL A 333 -7.83 7.18 3.68
CA VAL A 333 -7.50 5.83 3.21
C VAL A 333 -6.18 5.92 2.46
N THR A 334 -5.22 5.09 2.83
CA THR A 334 -3.94 4.98 2.12
C THR A 334 -3.74 3.56 1.60
N LEU A 335 -3.35 3.44 0.35
CA LEU A 335 -2.95 2.19 -0.30
C LEU A 335 -1.45 2.31 -0.62
N ALA A 336 -0.62 1.58 0.10
CA ALA A 336 0.83 1.55 -0.11
C ALA A 336 1.36 0.16 0.25
N GLU A 337 2.39 -0.31 -0.46
CA GLU A 337 3.06 -1.60 -0.18
C GLU A 337 2.09 -2.80 -0.03
N ARG A 338 1.04 -2.86 -0.86
CA ARG A 338 -0.03 -3.89 -0.79
C ARG A 338 -0.82 -3.88 0.52
N ARG A 339 -0.89 -2.74 1.20
CA ARG A 339 -1.67 -2.56 2.42
C ARG A 339 -2.60 -1.36 2.30
N ILE A 340 -3.84 -1.58 2.71
CA ILE A 340 -4.89 -0.58 2.86
C ILE A 340 -4.89 -0.16 4.33
N THR A 341 -4.61 1.11 4.60
CA THR A 341 -4.67 1.67 5.96
C THR A 341 -5.77 2.73 6.03
N LEU A 342 -6.76 2.49 6.90
CA LEU A 342 -7.83 3.42 7.25
C LEU A 342 -7.44 4.16 8.54
N ALA A 343 -7.42 5.49 8.51
CA ALA A 343 -7.13 6.31 9.69
C ALA A 343 -8.04 7.55 9.75
N PRO A 344 -8.43 8.00 10.96
CA PRO A 344 -9.08 9.29 11.12
C PRO A 344 -8.08 10.42 10.80
N PHE A 345 -8.57 11.63 10.54
CA PHE A 345 -7.69 12.77 10.34
C PHE A 345 -6.77 13.00 11.53
N ALA A 346 -5.49 13.25 11.25
CA ALA A 346 -4.50 13.64 12.25
C ALA A 346 -4.97 14.91 12.97
N ASP A 347 -5.00 14.92 14.31
CA ASP A 347 -5.16 16.15 15.09
C ASP A 347 -3.75 16.71 15.37
N PRO A 348 -3.27 17.72 14.63
CA PRO A 348 -1.92 18.25 14.81
C PRO A 348 -1.70 18.95 16.16
N LEU A 349 -2.78 19.33 16.87
CA LEU A 349 -2.70 19.94 18.21
C LEU A 349 -2.91 18.91 19.33
N GLY A 350 -3.62 17.83 19.05
CA GLY A 350 -3.83 16.72 19.95
C GLY A 350 -2.64 15.77 20.00
N ARG A 351 -1.94 15.68 21.14
CA ARG A 351 -1.00 14.57 21.43
C ARG A 351 -1.72 13.22 21.63
N ARG A 352 -2.73 12.90 20.82
CA ARG A 352 -3.45 11.63 20.86
C ARG A 352 -2.77 10.66 19.91
N ARG A 353 -2.23 9.58 20.44
CA ARG A 353 -1.58 8.53 19.66
C ARG A 353 -2.66 7.68 18.99
N MET A 354 -2.52 7.41 17.69
CA MET A 354 -3.37 6.43 17.02
C MET A 354 -3.00 5.01 17.47
N HIS A 355 -4.01 4.20 17.71
CA HIS A 355 -3.92 2.79 18.04
C HIS A 355 -4.47 1.95 16.88
N LYS A 356 -3.86 0.78 16.68
CA LYS A 356 -4.36 -0.22 15.73
C LYS A 356 -5.65 -0.82 16.29
N LEU A 357 -6.75 -0.70 15.55
CA LEU A 357 -8.07 -1.23 15.92
C LEU A 357 -8.26 -2.67 15.41
N LEU A 358 -8.08 -2.89 14.10
CA LEU A 358 -8.33 -4.17 13.45
C LEU A 358 -7.30 -4.43 12.34
N THR A 359 -6.97 -5.70 12.11
CA THR A 359 -6.28 -6.16 10.90
C THR A 359 -7.05 -7.30 10.25
N LEU A 360 -7.20 -7.23 8.93
CA LEU A 360 -7.85 -8.26 8.12
C LEU A 360 -6.92 -8.68 6.97
N TRP A 361 -7.15 -9.89 6.44
CA TRP A 361 -6.42 -10.48 5.30
C TRP A 361 -4.88 -10.44 5.47
N ASP A 362 -4.36 -11.05 6.55
CA ASP A 362 -2.93 -11.14 6.87
C ASP A 362 -2.18 -9.81 6.93
N GLY A 363 -2.88 -8.75 7.34
CA GLY A 363 -2.31 -7.41 7.45
C GLY A 363 -2.44 -6.54 6.21
N SER A 364 -3.14 -7.03 5.17
CA SER A 364 -3.44 -6.27 3.95
C SER A 364 -4.44 -5.14 4.20
N LEU A 365 -5.34 -5.27 5.19
CA LEU A 365 -6.23 -4.17 5.61
C LEU A 365 -6.00 -3.86 7.09
N ARG A 366 -5.72 -2.60 7.40
CA ARG A 366 -5.46 -2.10 8.75
C ARG A 366 -6.36 -0.91 9.06
N ILE A 367 -6.99 -0.93 10.22
CA ILE A 367 -7.82 0.17 10.71
C ILE A 367 -7.17 0.76 11.94
N ASN A 368 -6.98 2.07 11.96
CA ASN A 368 -6.44 2.82 13.08
C ASN A 368 -7.52 3.75 13.66
N SER A 369 -7.51 3.98 14.97
CA SER A 369 -8.40 4.92 15.67
C SER A 369 -7.65 5.59 16.82
N TYR A 370 -8.15 6.71 17.34
CA TYR A 370 -7.60 7.31 18.56
C TYR A 370 -8.04 6.58 19.83
N GLN A 371 -9.05 5.73 19.72
CA GLN A 371 -9.51 4.88 20.81
C GLN A 371 -8.53 3.72 21.01
N LYS A 372 -8.20 3.44 22.27
CA LYS A 372 -7.40 2.27 22.60
C LYS A 372 -8.34 1.06 22.61
N PRO A 373 -8.13 0.04 21.76
CA PRO A 373 -8.96 -1.16 21.80
C PRO A 373 -8.87 -1.80 23.19
N THR A 374 -10.02 -2.17 23.75
CA THR A 374 -10.15 -2.83 25.05
C THR A 374 -9.90 -4.34 24.96
N ALA A 375 -10.05 -4.95 23.78
CA ALA A 375 -9.77 -6.35 23.46
C ALA A 375 -9.26 -6.49 22.01
N ASP A 376 -8.53 -7.57 21.70
CA ASP A 376 -8.11 -7.86 20.33
C ASP A 376 -9.32 -8.23 19.46
N LEU A 377 -9.71 -7.33 18.56
CA LEU A 377 -10.86 -7.51 17.65
C LEU A 377 -10.63 -8.59 16.57
N THR A 378 -9.45 -9.23 16.55
CA THR A 378 -9.01 -10.18 15.52
C THR A 378 -8.94 -11.64 15.98
N ALA A 379 -9.05 -11.92 17.29
CA ALA A 379 -9.05 -13.27 17.83
C ALA A 379 -10.37 -13.47 18.57
N GLY A 380 -10.88 -14.72 18.59
CA GLY A 380 -12.09 -15.11 19.29
C GLY A 380 -12.09 -14.60 20.73
N ALA A 381 -12.66 -13.42 20.93
CA ALA A 381 -12.85 -12.88 22.26
C ALA A 381 -14.01 -13.68 22.84
N ALA A 382 -13.67 -14.61 23.72
CA ALA A 382 -14.58 -15.43 24.52
C ALA A 382 -15.43 -14.60 25.52
N ASP A 383 -15.73 -13.34 25.22
CA ASP A 383 -16.53 -12.46 26.07
C ASP A 383 -17.98 -12.35 25.56
N ALA A 384 -18.90 -12.36 26.50
CA ALA A 384 -20.35 -12.42 26.33
C ALA A 384 -21.01 -11.22 25.62
N ASP A 385 -20.26 -10.26 25.09
CA ASP A 385 -20.78 -9.06 24.42
C ASP A 385 -19.95 -8.67 23.17
N LEU A 386 -20.64 -8.36 22.07
CA LEU A 386 -20.04 -7.83 20.83
C LEU A 386 -19.29 -6.52 21.07
N PRO A 387 -18.23 -6.22 20.30
CA PRO A 387 -17.46 -4.98 20.39
C PRO A 387 -18.19 -3.75 19.79
N ALA A 388 -19.52 -3.68 19.94
CA ALA A 388 -20.35 -2.63 19.38
C ALA A 388 -19.97 -1.23 19.89
N LYS A 389 -19.69 -1.09 21.20
CA LYS A 389 -19.29 0.18 21.81
C LYS A 389 -17.94 0.68 21.29
N THR A 390 -16.96 -0.23 21.15
CA THR A 390 -15.62 0.11 20.61
C THR A 390 -15.73 0.61 19.16
N TRP A 391 -16.59 0.00 18.36
CA TRP A 391 -16.87 0.44 16.98
C TRP A 391 -17.63 1.77 16.92
N GLU A 392 -18.55 2.02 17.84
CA GLU A 392 -19.29 3.28 17.94
C GLU A 392 -18.35 4.45 18.29
N GLU A 393 -17.48 4.26 19.28
CA GLU A 393 -16.46 5.24 19.66
C GLU A 393 -15.43 5.47 18.54
N ALA A 394 -14.99 4.40 17.87
CA ALA A 394 -14.08 4.50 16.74
C ALA A 394 -14.72 5.23 15.55
N ALA A 395 -15.96 4.90 15.18
CA ALA A 395 -16.68 5.60 14.12
C ALA A 395 -16.84 7.10 14.43
N GLY A 396 -17.02 7.47 15.71
CA GLY A 396 -17.03 8.87 16.16
C GLY A 396 -15.75 9.66 15.86
N ASP A 397 -14.60 8.99 15.70
CA ASP A 397 -13.35 9.65 15.29
C ASP A 397 -13.31 9.96 13.79
N PHE A 398 -13.95 9.13 12.96
CA PHE A 398 -14.03 9.29 11.50
C PHE A 398 -15.21 10.14 11.03
N ILE A 399 -16.06 10.64 11.94
CA ILE A 399 -17.14 11.57 11.59
C ILE A 399 -16.66 13.02 11.65
N LYS A 400 -15.56 13.29 12.37
CA LYS A 400 -15.01 14.64 12.51
C LYS A 400 -14.46 15.11 11.18
N GLU A 401 -14.94 16.26 10.73
CA GLU A 401 -14.40 16.92 9.54
C GLU A 401 -12.91 17.22 9.74
N LYS A 402 -12.15 17.22 8.64
CA LYS A 402 -10.75 17.66 8.63
C LYS A 402 -10.73 19.04 9.28
N THR A 403 -10.14 19.15 10.47
CA THR A 403 -9.88 20.46 11.07
C THR A 403 -8.84 21.13 10.20
N ILE A 404 -9.30 21.89 9.21
CA ILE A 404 -8.48 22.81 8.46
C ILE A 404 -8.13 23.92 9.43
N TYR A 405 -7.02 23.73 10.15
CA TYR A 405 -6.29 24.87 10.64
C TYR A 405 -5.79 25.56 9.37
N LEU A 406 -6.45 26.64 8.97
CA LEU A 406 -5.74 27.70 8.28
C LEU A 406 -4.60 28.03 9.21
N ARG A 407 -3.42 27.45 8.95
CA ARG A 407 -2.18 27.96 9.49
C ARG A 407 -2.08 29.38 8.95
N HIS A 408 -2.67 30.31 9.70
CA HIS A 408 -1.95 31.53 9.95
C HIS A 408 -0.74 31.09 10.77
N GLU A 409 0.27 30.52 10.10
CA GLU A 409 1.62 30.86 10.48
C GLU A 409 1.62 32.38 10.33
N THR A 410 1.34 33.10 11.42
CA THR A 410 1.85 34.45 11.54
C THR A 410 3.36 34.28 11.48
N LYS A 411 3.88 34.21 10.27
CA LYS A 411 5.29 34.10 9.98
C LYS A 411 5.96 35.27 10.68
N GLU A 412 7.03 34.98 11.40
CA GLU A 412 7.68 35.99 12.21
C GLU A 412 8.46 36.96 11.31
N VAL A 413 8.64 38.20 11.77
CA VAL A 413 9.56 39.13 11.10
C VAL A 413 10.99 38.67 11.41
N PRO A 414 11.85 38.41 10.41
CA PRO A 414 13.18 37.89 10.66
C PRO A 414 14.04 38.89 11.43
N PRO A 415 14.84 38.46 12.42
CA PRO A 415 15.78 39.34 13.11
C PRO A 415 16.95 39.74 12.21
N VAL A 416 17.54 40.92 12.47
CA VAL A 416 18.73 41.43 11.75
C VAL A 416 19.86 40.40 11.81
N GLY A 417 20.44 40.08 10.64
CA GLY A 417 21.51 39.10 10.49
C GLY A 417 21.05 37.70 10.04
N THR A 418 19.75 37.45 9.96
CA THR A 418 19.20 36.16 9.49
C THR A 418 19.37 36.02 7.98
N GLN A 419 19.72 34.82 7.52
CA GLN A 419 19.74 34.46 6.10
C GLN A 419 18.35 33.97 5.70
N VAL A 420 17.79 34.56 4.64
CA VAL A 420 16.45 34.27 4.13
C VAL A 420 16.50 34.18 2.60
N LYS A 421 15.64 33.35 2.01
CA LYS A 421 15.43 33.36 0.56
C LYS A 421 14.49 34.49 0.18
N ILE A 422 14.87 35.29 -0.81
CA ILE A 422 14.09 36.44 -1.28
C ILE A 422 13.84 36.34 -2.79
N ARG A 423 12.63 36.65 -3.22
CA ARG A 423 12.25 36.76 -4.63
C ARG A 423 12.18 38.21 -5.06
N ILE A 424 12.89 38.57 -6.13
CA ILE A 424 12.92 39.93 -6.67
C ILE A 424 11.62 40.19 -7.43
N LYS A 425 10.86 41.20 -7.01
CA LYS A 425 9.54 41.51 -7.57
C LYS A 425 9.61 42.55 -8.67
N THR A 426 10.17 43.72 -8.36
CA THR A 426 10.17 44.86 -9.28
C THR A 426 11.40 45.74 -9.06
N MET A 427 11.90 46.30 -10.16
CA MET A 427 12.95 47.32 -10.14
C MET A 427 12.34 48.72 -10.04
N HIS A 428 12.96 49.64 -9.28
CA HIS A 428 12.40 50.98 -9.14
C HIS A 428 12.63 51.82 -10.42
N PRO A 429 11.57 52.24 -11.16
CA PRO A 429 11.72 52.83 -12.49
C PRO A 429 12.40 54.21 -12.50
N ALA A 430 12.39 54.96 -11.39
CA ALA A 430 13.08 56.25 -11.25
C ALA A 430 14.42 56.20 -10.47
N TYR A 431 14.78 55.05 -9.89
CA TYR A 431 16.02 54.86 -9.12
C TYR A 431 16.56 53.46 -9.43
N PRO A 432 17.26 53.26 -10.57
CA PRO A 432 17.75 51.94 -11.01
C PRO A 432 18.78 51.31 -10.04
N SER A 433 19.15 52.01 -8.97
CA SER A 433 20.00 51.52 -7.90
C SER A 433 19.28 50.73 -6.80
N LEU A 434 17.96 50.51 -6.90
CA LEU A 434 17.11 49.86 -5.91
C LEU A 434 16.18 48.80 -6.54
N ALA A 435 16.20 47.59 -5.97
CA ALA A 435 15.32 46.47 -6.33
C ALA A 435 14.43 46.09 -5.13
N PHE A 436 13.14 45.82 -5.36
CA PHE A 436 12.23 45.35 -4.31
C PHE A 436 12.13 43.83 -4.30
N ALA A 437 12.13 43.23 -3.11
CA ALA A 437 12.08 41.79 -2.92
C ALA A 437 11.15 41.38 -1.76
N SER A 438 10.59 40.18 -1.85
CA SER A 438 9.79 39.56 -0.78
C SER A 438 10.43 38.28 -0.29
N ILE A 439 10.34 38.01 1.01
CA ILE A 439 10.85 36.77 1.61
C ILE A 439 9.96 35.61 1.20
N GLU A 440 10.59 34.52 0.77
CA GLU A 440 9.96 33.26 0.39
C GLU A 440 10.61 32.15 1.23
N ASP A 441 10.16 32.06 2.48
CA ASP A 441 10.64 31.11 3.48
C ASP A 441 9.43 30.55 4.25
N ASP A 442 9.52 29.29 4.66
CA ASP A 442 8.50 28.62 5.47
C ASP A 442 8.39 29.26 6.86
N THR A 443 9.45 29.92 7.34
CA THR A 443 9.54 30.41 8.72
C THR A 443 9.34 31.92 8.89
N TYR A 444 9.66 32.73 7.89
CA TYR A 444 9.71 34.20 7.99
C TYR A 444 8.92 34.91 6.89
N GLU A 445 8.32 36.07 7.19
CA GLU A 445 7.59 36.90 6.23
C GLU A 445 8.05 38.34 6.27
N GLY A 446 8.13 38.98 5.09
CA GLY A 446 8.51 40.37 4.98
C GLY A 446 8.76 40.84 3.55
N ASN A 447 8.62 42.16 3.36
CA ASN A 447 8.97 42.84 2.11
C ASN A 447 10.10 43.85 2.38
N GLY A 448 11.00 44.00 1.40
CA GLY A 448 12.16 44.87 1.54
C GLY A 448 12.78 45.27 0.20
N ALA A 449 13.96 45.89 0.28
CA ALA A 449 14.70 46.35 -0.88
C ALA A 449 16.20 46.05 -0.78
N ILE A 450 16.82 45.83 -1.93
CA ILE A 450 18.26 45.69 -2.11
C ILE A 450 18.77 46.95 -2.81
N HIS A 451 19.80 47.57 -2.25
CA HIS A 451 20.51 48.69 -2.88
C HIS A 451 21.80 48.20 -3.55
N VAL A 452 22.23 48.83 -4.64
CA VAL A 452 23.48 48.51 -5.38
C VAL A 452 24.69 48.29 -4.47
N SER A 453 24.85 49.15 -3.46
CA SER A 453 25.97 49.06 -2.52
C SER A 453 25.98 47.79 -1.67
N GLN A 454 24.88 47.04 -1.64
CA GLN A 454 24.68 45.79 -0.90
C GLN A 454 24.73 44.53 -1.80
N VAL A 455 25.02 44.72 -3.10
CA VAL A 455 25.20 43.64 -4.09
C VAL A 455 26.67 43.49 -4.44
N SER A 456 27.35 44.58 -4.81
CA SER A 456 28.77 44.56 -5.17
C SER A 456 29.54 45.73 -4.55
N ARG A 457 30.83 45.50 -4.31
CA ARG A 457 31.77 46.55 -3.84
C ARG A 457 32.25 47.46 -4.98
N ILE A 458 31.83 47.16 -6.21
CA ILE A 458 32.09 47.95 -7.43
C ILE A 458 30.98 49.00 -7.55
N LYS A 459 31.33 50.20 -8.03
CA LYS A 459 30.32 51.23 -8.32
C LYS A 459 29.55 50.84 -9.59
N LEU A 460 28.34 50.34 -9.42
CA LEU A 460 27.42 50.04 -10.52
C LEU A 460 26.43 51.21 -10.71
N THR A 461 25.97 51.42 -11.93
CA THR A 461 24.98 52.46 -12.23
C THR A 461 23.54 51.95 -12.22
N SER A 462 23.33 50.65 -12.48
CA SER A 462 22.03 49.99 -12.53
C SER A 462 22.07 48.58 -11.94
N LEU A 463 20.94 48.11 -11.38
CA LEU A 463 20.68 46.70 -11.05
C LEU A 463 19.92 45.95 -12.15
N ALA A 464 19.40 46.66 -13.16
CA ALA A 464 18.56 46.09 -14.22
C ALA A 464 19.28 45.04 -15.06
N ASP A 465 20.59 45.19 -15.28
CA ASP A 465 21.39 44.24 -16.05
C ASP A 465 21.98 43.10 -15.17
N ILE A 466 21.60 43.04 -13.88
CA ILE A 466 22.17 42.12 -12.88
C ILE A 466 21.11 41.11 -12.39
N PHE A 467 19.88 41.57 -12.15
CA PHE A 467 18.77 40.72 -11.70
C PHE A 467 17.57 40.83 -12.65
N ALA A 468 16.88 39.72 -12.86
CA ALA A 468 15.58 39.68 -13.54
C ALA A 468 14.42 39.67 -12.52
N GLU A 469 13.23 40.10 -12.96
CA GLU A 469 12.02 39.96 -12.14
C GLU A 469 11.69 38.46 -12.01
N GLY A 470 11.45 38.01 -10.77
CA GLY A 470 11.24 36.59 -10.46
C GLY A 470 12.48 35.85 -9.96
N ASP A 471 13.68 36.43 -10.01
CA ASP A 471 14.91 35.79 -9.51
C ASP A 471 14.81 35.47 -8.01
N LEU A 472 15.10 34.21 -7.64
CA LEU A 472 15.20 33.75 -6.26
C LEU A 472 16.66 33.80 -5.79
N VAL A 473 16.90 34.53 -4.70
CA VAL A 473 18.26 34.78 -4.19
C VAL A 473 18.31 34.64 -2.68
N THR A 474 19.32 33.96 -2.16
CA THR A 474 19.58 33.92 -0.71
C THR A 474 20.24 35.23 -0.25
N ALA A 475 19.63 35.95 0.70
CA ALA A 475 20.13 37.25 1.17
C ALA A 475 20.07 37.38 2.70
N ARG A 476 20.90 38.26 3.26
CA ARG A 476 20.92 38.56 4.69
C ARG A 476 20.16 39.84 5.01
N VAL A 477 19.37 39.80 6.08
CA VAL A 477 18.64 40.98 6.58
C VAL A 477 19.59 41.95 7.30
N ILE A 478 19.69 43.19 6.83
CA ILE A 478 20.54 44.26 7.40
C ILE A 478 19.74 45.23 8.26
N ASP A 479 18.52 45.54 7.85
CA ASP A 479 17.68 46.56 8.50
C ASP A 479 16.24 46.06 8.59
N THR A 480 15.67 46.19 9.79
CA THR A 480 14.28 45.84 10.14
C THR A 480 13.56 47.01 10.82
N THR A 481 13.99 48.24 10.55
CA THR A 481 13.44 49.48 11.15
C THR A 481 11.93 49.67 10.90
N ASP A 482 11.39 49.11 9.81
CA ASP A 482 9.95 49.03 9.53
C ASP A 482 9.62 47.61 9.02
N PRO A 483 8.67 46.87 9.63
CA PRO A 483 8.27 45.54 9.15
C PRO A 483 7.77 45.53 7.70
N LYS A 484 7.43 46.69 7.11
CA LYS A 484 7.07 46.83 5.70
C LYS A 484 8.24 47.21 4.77
N ARG A 485 9.42 47.54 5.31
CA ARG A 485 10.60 47.99 4.53
C ARG A 485 11.89 47.46 5.14
N MET A 486 12.23 46.21 4.81
CA MET A 486 13.50 45.60 5.22
C MET A 486 14.63 45.92 4.22
N GLY A 487 15.87 45.95 4.70
CA GLY A 487 17.06 46.06 3.86
C GLY A 487 17.77 44.71 3.73
N PHE A 488 18.12 44.29 2.52
CA PHE A 488 18.81 43.00 2.27
C PHE A 488 20.23 43.19 1.71
N SER A 489 21.15 42.28 2.05
CA SER A 489 22.53 42.19 1.53
C SER A 489 22.84 40.84 0.93
N ILE A 490 23.63 40.83 -0.15
CA ILE A 490 24.19 39.63 -0.78
C ILE A 490 25.74 39.72 -0.83
N LEU A 491 26.33 40.81 -0.31
CA LEU A 491 27.76 41.08 -0.38
C LEU A 491 28.63 39.99 0.24
N GLU A 492 28.24 39.43 1.38
CA GLU A 492 29.04 38.41 2.07
C GLU A 492 28.95 37.07 1.36
N GLU A 493 27.77 36.76 0.83
CA GLU A 493 27.48 35.54 0.11
C GLU A 493 28.25 35.49 -1.21
N ILE A 494 28.26 36.59 -1.99
CA ILE A 494 29.13 36.72 -3.18
C ILE A 494 30.61 36.65 -2.80
N SER A 495 31.01 37.25 -1.66
CA SER A 495 32.40 37.20 -1.19
C SER A 495 32.85 35.76 -0.87
N ASN A 496 31.96 34.92 -0.32
CA ASN A 496 32.20 33.50 -0.10
C ASN A 496 32.27 32.71 -1.41
N THR A 497 31.41 33.01 -2.38
CA THR A 497 31.44 32.38 -3.71
C THR A 497 32.75 32.67 -4.43
N ILE A 498 33.24 33.91 -4.38
CA ILE A 498 34.56 34.30 -4.94
C ILE A 498 35.69 33.51 -4.25
N ALA A 499 35.66 33.41 -2.91
CA ALA A 499 36.70 32.70 -2.16
C ALA A 499 36.71 31.19 -2.41
N THR A 500 35.57 30.61 -2.80
CA THR A 500 35.44 29.17 -3.11
C THR A 500 35.86 28.87 -4.54
N ARG A 501 35.60 29.78 -5.48
CA ARG A 501 35.78 29.53 -6.92
C ARG A 501 37.19 29.85 -7.44
N PHE A 502 37.85 30.86 -6.90
CA PHE A 502 39.13 31.35 -7.43
C PHE A 502 40.30 31.02 -6.51
N HIS A 503 41.39 30.52 -7.10
CA HIS A 503 42.57 30.07 -6.35
C HIS A 503 43.81 30.96 -6.62
N PRO A 504 44.74 31.07 -5.65
CA PRO A 504 46.04 31.70 -5.89
C PRO A 504 46.81 31.02 -7.04
N GLY A 505 47.30 31.80 -8.00
CA GLY A 505 48.04 31.33 -9.17
C GLY A 505 47.30 31.47 -10.50
N GLU A 506 45.99 31.72 -10.49
CA GLU A 506 45.21 31.95 -11.71
C GLU A 506 45.49 33.33 -12.34
N TYR A 507 45.28 33.43 -13.64
CA TYR A 507 45.43 34.67 -14.40
C TYR A 507 44.06 35.23 -14.79
N THR A 508 43.91 36.55 -14.74
CA THR A 508 42.67 37.24 -15.13
C THR A 508 42.99 38.60 -15.73
N TYR A 509 42.26 38.99 -16.78
CA TYR A 509 42.31 40.35 -17.29
C TYR A 509 41.52 41.25 -16.36
N ALA A 510 42.06 42.42 -16.03
CA ALA A 510 41.33 43.39 -15.22
C ALA A 510 41.56 44.83 -15.69
N ARG A 511 40.49 45.62 -15.58
CA ARG A 511 40.47 47.05 -15.88
C ARG A 511 40.80 47.86 -14.63
N LEU A 512 41.72 48.81 -14.73
CA LEU A 512 42.11 49.69 -13.62
C LEU A 512 41.04 50.76 -13.36
N ILE A 513 40.43 50.77 -12.17
CA ILE A 513 39.39 51.76 -11.82
C ILE A 513 39.94 52.91 -10.97
N VAL A 514 40.78 52.61 -9.98
CA VAL A 514 41.31 53.64 -9.05
C VAL A 514 42.77 53.39 -8.75
N LYS A 515 43.60 54.40 -9.00
CA LYS A 515 45.02 54.44 -8.63
C LYS A 515 45.19 55.24 -7.33
N ASN A 516 45.45 54.59 -6.20
CA ASN A 516 45.86 55.26 -4.97
C ASN A 516 47.37 55.09 -4.74
N LYS A 517 47.99 56.03 -4.00
CA LYS A 517 49.44 56.03 -3.72
C LYS A 517 49.99 54.73 -3.11
N ASN A 518 49.15 53.95 -2.44
CA ASN A 518 49.54 52.71 -1.74
C ASN A 518 48.84 51.45 -2.28
N SER A 519 47.88 51.57 -3.21
CA SER A 519 47.17 50.42 -3.78
C SER A 519 46.40 50.78 -5.06
N TYR A 520 46.37 49.87 -6.03
CA TYR A 520 45.55 50.00 -7.22
C TYR A 520 44.35 49.08 -7.12
N ARG A 521 43.16 49.55 -7.52
CA ARG A 521 41.93 48.75 -7.56
C ARG A 521 41.54 48.44 -8.99
N TRP A 522 41.28 47.18 -9.25
CA TRP A 522 40.93 46.66 -10.57
C TRP A 522 39.61 45.91 -10.51
N VAL A 523 38.95 45.79 -11.65
CA VAL A 523 37.80 44.89 -11.82
C VAL A 523 38.14 43.87 -12.89
N SER A 524 38.02 42.59 -12.53
CA SER A 524 38.31 41.48 -13.43
C SER A 524 37.24 41.34 -14.52
N GLU A 525 37.58 40.64 -15.60
CA GLU A 525 36.61 40.22 -16.63
C GLU A 525 35.45 39.40 -16.03
N LYS A 526 35.67 38.79 -14.85
CA LYS A 526 34.69 37.93 -14.14
C LYS A 526 33.98 38.66 -13.00
N GLY A 527 34.02 39.99 -12.98
CA GLY A 527 33.16 40.82 -12.13
C GLY A 527 33.57 40.98 -10.67
N TYR A 528 34.72 40.45 -10.25
CA TYR A 528 35.18 40.58 -8.85
C TYR A 528 36.27 41.65 -8.68
N PRO A 529 36.31 42.37 -7.54
CA PRO A 529 37.29 43.42 -7.30
C PRO A 529 38.66 42.85 -6.89
N LEU A 530 39.70 43.43 -7.46
CA LEU A 530 41.10 43.07 -7.26
C LEU A 530 41.88 44.25 -6.70
N TYR A 531 42.95 43.98 -5.95
CA TYR A 531 43.92 45.00 -5.56
C TYR A 531 45.37 44.57 -5.79
N THR A 532 46.19 45.53 -6.23
CA THR A 532 47.64 45.34 -6.34
C THR A 532 48.36 46.38 -5.47
N VAL A 533 49.59 46.04 -5.08
CA VAL A 533 50.47 46.92 -4.30
C VAL A 533 51.58 47.42 -5.23
N PRO A 534 51.93 48.72 -5.21
CA PRO A 534 52.94 49.28 -6.09
C PRO A 534 54.29 48.54 -5.96
N SER A 535 54.82 48.04 -7.08
CA SER A 535 56.15 47.40 -7.16
C SER A 535 57.18 48.38 -7.76
N PRO A 536 58.48 48.33 -7.37
CA PRO A 536 59.52 49.17 -7.96
C PRO A 536 59.81 48.92 -9.46
N ASP A 537 59.32 47.82 -10.04
CA ASP A 537 59.50 47.45 -11.47
C ASP A 537 58.28 47.83 -12.36
N GLU A 538 57.45 48.79 -11.94
CA GLU A 538 56.23 49.18 -12.66
C GLU A 538 56.48 50.07 -13.89
N PRO A 539 55.69 49.91 -14.98
CA PRO A 539 55.68 50.86 -16.08
C PRO A 539 55.14 52.23 -15.63
N GLU A 540 55.85 53.32 -15.97
CA GLU A 540 55.54 54.69 -15.52
C GLU A 540 54.18 55.23 -16.01
N ASP A 541 53.55 54.57 -17.00
CA ASP A 541 52.39 55.07 -17.77
C ASP A 541 51.05 54.32 -17.54
N LEU A 542 50.80 53.75 -16.36
CA LEU A 542 49.48 53.16 -16.03
C LEU A 542 48.39 54.24 -15.95
N ALA A 543 47.51 54.32 -16.96
CA ALA A 543 46.36 55.20 -17.01
C ALA A 543 45.07 54.51 -16.47
N PRO A 544 44.12 55.27 -15.89
CA PRO A 544 42.79 54.74 -15.56
C PRO A 544 42.12 54.20 -16.84
N ASP A 545 41.39 53.09 -16.72
CA ASP A 545 40.75 52.31 -17.80
C ASP A 545 41.67 51.39 -18.65
N ASP A 546 42.98 51.36 -18.42
CA ASP A 546 43.84 50.36 -19.07
C ASP A 546 43.56 48.95 -18.53
N ILE A 547 43.72 47.95 -19.41
CA ILE A 547 43.50 46.52 -19.10
C ILE A 547 44.83 45.78 -19.11
N TYR A 548 45.08 45.05 -18.04
CA TYR A 548 46.29 44.24 -17.87
C TYR A 548 45.93 42.80 -17.52
N LEU A 549 46.83 41.87 -17.81
CA LEU A 549 46.80 40.51 -17.30
C LEU A 549 47.40 40.49 -15.90
N LEU A 550 46.59 40.12 -14.91
CA LEU A 550 47.03 40.00 -13.52
C LEU A 550 47.02 38.55 -13.06
N ARG A 551 48.04 38.17 -12.30
CA ARG A 551 48.12 36.88 -11.62
C ARG A 551 47.68 37.01 -10.18
N LEU A 552 46.72 36.17 -9.78
CA LEU A 552 46.20 36.07 -8.43
C LEU A 552 47.29 35.55 -7.48
N THR A 553 47.51 36.26 -6.37
CA THR A 553 48.51 35.88 -5.35
C THR A 553 47.87 35.46 -4.04
N ASN A 554 46.73 36.05 -3.66
CA ASN A 554 46.00 35.67 -2.46
C ASN A 554 44.51 36.00 -2.61
N VAL A 555 43.65 35.07 -2.20
CA VAL A 555 42.18 35.22 -2.20
C VAL A 555 41.73 35.07 -0.75
N ASN A 556 41.31 36.17 -0.12
CA ASN A 556 40.84 36.13 1.27
C ASN A 556 39.37 35.69 1.34
N ARG A 557 38.99 35.01 2.43
CA ARG A 557 37.59 34.63 2.74
C ARG A 557 36.61 35.81 2.82
N THR A 558 37.12 37.03 2.91
CA THR A 558 36.34 38.28 2.96
C THR A 558 36.06 38.86 1.56
N GLY A 559 36.37 38.12 0.48
CA GLY A 559 36.18 38.55 -0.91
C GLY A 559 37.25 39.51 -1.43
N TYR A 560 38.32 39.76 -0.65
CA TYR A 560 39.44 40.60 -1.08
C TYR A 560 40.50 39.78 -1.81
N VAL A 561 40.75 40.15 -3.07
CA VAL A 561 41.67 39.41 -3.94
C VAL A 561 42.89 40.25 -4.30
N ARG A 562 44.09 39.75 -3.95
CA ARG A 562 45.36 40.38 -4.26
C ARG A 562 45.96 39.79 -5.54
N ALA A 563 46.44 40.66 -6.43
CA ALA A 563 47.11 40.23 -7.65
C ALA A 563 48.43 40.97 -7.91
N VAL A 564 49.19 40.52 -8.90
CA VAL A 564 50.40 41.15 -9.43
C VAL A 564 50.23 41.31 -10.94
N ILE A 565 50.69 42.43 -11.49
CA ILE A 565 50.63 42.76 -12.93
C ILE A 565 51.73 41.97 -13.64
N GLU A 566 51.41 41.30 -14.74
CA GLU A 566 52.38 40.51 -15.54
C GLU A 566 52.53 41.06 -16.96
N GLU A 567 51.44 41.17 -17.73
CA GLU A 567 51.47 41.55 -19.14
C GLU A 567 50.37 42.58 -19.51
N GLU A 568 50.60 43.37 -20.56
CA GLU A 568 49.58 44.24 -21.18
C GLU A 568 48.55 43.40 -21.95
N ALA A 569 47.28 43.81 -21.93
CA ALA A 569 46.24 43.12 -22.69
C ALA A 569 46.39 43.38 -24.22
N PRO A 570 45.89 42.48 -25.07
CA PRO A 570 45.88 42.68 -26.52
C PRO A 570 45.11 43.95 -26.94
N GLU A 571 45.58 44.63 -28.00
CA GLU A 571 44.91 45.81 -28.56
C GLU A 571 43.45 45.50 -28.95
N GLY A 572 42.49 46.26 -28.38
CA GLY A 572 41.06 46.18 -28.70
C GLY A 572 40.17 45.39 -27.72
N MET A 573 40.70 44.94 -26.58
CA MET A 573 39.89 44.33 -25.51
C MET A 573 39.12 45.40 -24.72
N GLU A 574 37.81 45.24 -24.57
CA GLU A 574 36.97 46.08 -23.70
C GLU A 574 36.30 45.19 -22.63
N ILE A 575 36.41 45.57 -21.35
CA ILE A 575 35.73 44.89 -20.24
C ILE A 575 34.54 45.76 -19.82
N ASP A 576 33.33 45.25 -20.03
CA ASP A 576 32.10 45.83 -19.48
C ASP A 576 31.94 45.37 -18.02
N THR A 577 31.99 46.32 -17.11
CA THR A 577 31.93 46.06 -15.67
C THR A 577 30.55 45.65 -15.18
N GLU A 578 29.48 46.08 -15.82
CA GLU A 578 28.12 45.77 -15.37
C GLU A 578 27.76 44.35 -15.80
N LYS A 579 28.07 43.99 -17.05
CA LYS A 579 27.92 42.63 -17.57
C LYS A 579 28.76 41.61 -16.80
N ALA A 580 30.01 41.94 -16.50
CA ALA A 580 30.90 41.04 -15.74
C ALA A 580 30.37 40.76 -14.32
N VAL A 581 29.77 41.77 -13.66
CA VAL A 581 29.15 41.60 -12.35
C VAL A 581 27.82 40.85 -12.46
N GLY A 582 27.01 41.13 -13.48
CA GLY A 582 25.79 40.37 -13.79
C GLY A 582 26.08 38.88 -13.99
N ASP A 583 27.12 38.53 -14.76
CA ASP A 583 27.56 37.15 -14.94
C ASP A 583 27.96 36.51 -13.61
N LEU A 584 28.70 37.21 -12.75
CA LEU A 584 29.08 36.69 -11.43
C LEU A 584 27.86 36.43 -10.54
N VAL A 585 26.89 37.35 -10.54
CA VAL A 585 25.66 37.24 -9.75
C VAL A 585 24.75 36.15 -10.30
N SER A 586 24.72 35.92 -11.61
CA SER A 586 23.92 34.85 -12.23
C SER A 586 24.26 33.45 -11.70
N TYR A 587 25.52 33.21 -11.33
CA TYR A 587 25.94 31.95 -10.72
C TYR A 587 25.47 31.77 -9.26
N TYR A 588 24.99 32.84 -8.63
CA TYR A 588 24.49 32.85 -7.26
C TYR A 588 22.96 32.83 -7.17
N VAL A 589 22.26 33.08 -8.28
CA VAL A 589 20.80 33.00 -8.32
C VAL A 589 20.39 31.53 -8.19
N ASP A 590 19.54 31.24 -7.20
CA ASP A 590 19.10 29.88 -6.88
C ASP A 590 18.12 29.35 -7.94
N GLU A 591 17.27 30.23 -8.48
CA GLU A 591 16.26 29.90 -9.50
C GLU A 591 15.94 31.11 -10.39
N ARG A 592 15.88 30.93 -11.72
CA ARG A 592 15.46 31.95 -12.69
C ARG A 592 14.21 31.48 -13.43
N LEU A 593 13.16 32.28 -13.41
CA LEU A 593 11.96 32.02 -14.22
C LEU A 593 12.21 32.40 -15.69
N PRO A 594 11.87 31.55 -16.68
CA PRO A 594 11.94 31.91 -18.10
C PRO A 594 10.98 33.07 -18.44
N GLU A 595 11.39 33.96 -19.35
CA GLU A 595 10.62 35.16 -19.77
C GLU A 595 9.28 34.87 -20.47
N ASP A 596 8.88 33.61 -20.67
CA ASP A 596 7.66 33.21 -21.40
C ASP A 596 6.41 33.00 -20.51
N GLU A 597 6.48 33.19 -19.18
CA GLU A 597 5.36 32.94 -18.24
C GLU A 597 4.86 34.20 -17.50
N LEU A 598 4.85 35.37 -18.16
CA LEU A 598 4.36 36.64 -17.55
C LEU A 598 2.93 37.04 -17.91
N GLU A 599 2.15 36.18 -18.57
CA GLU A 599 0.71 36.43 -18.82
C GLU A 599 -0.15 35.27 -18.28
N GLU A 600 -0.58 35.42 -17.03
CA GLU A 600 -1.77 34.85 -16.35
C GLU A 600 -1.45 34.31 -14.94
N TYR A 601 -1.45 35.19 -13.95
CA TYR A 601 -1.62 34.81 -12.54
C TYR A 601 -2.87 35.51 -11.99
N ASP A 602 -4.01 34.86 -12.16
CA ASP A 602 -5.17 34.99 -11.29
C ASP A 602 -5.41 33.61 -10.66
N ASP A 603 -5.36 33.57 -9.32
CA ASP A 603 -5.70 32.48 -8.40
C ASP A 603 -5.63 31.02 -8.90
N LYS A 604 -4.52 30.33 -8.58
CA LYS A 604 -4.50 29.04 -7.85
C LYS A 604 -3.07 28.53 -7.69
N GLU A 605 -2.69 28.31 -6.43
CA GLU A 605 -1.47 27.62 -6.03
C GLU A 605 -1.40 26.20 -6.62
N THR A 606 -0.29 25.88 -7.28
CA THR A 606 0.27 24.52 -7.31
C THR A 606 1.78 24.65 -7.09
N PRO A 607 2.38 23.92 -6.14
CA PRO A 607 3.83 23.77 -6.07
C PRO A 607 4.27 22.61 -6.97
N THR A 608 5.21 22.90 -7.86
CA THR A 608 6.06 21.95 -8.63
C THR A 608 7.42 22.65 -8.73
N ASP A 609 8.60 22.02 -8.64
CA ASP A 609 9.01 20.66 -8.28
C ASP A 609 10.45 20.79 -7.73
N ALA A 610 10.66 20.39 -6.49
CA ALA A 610 11.98 20.06 -5.95
C ALA A 610 11.83 18.94 -4.94
N ASP A 611 11.41 17.77 -5.46
CA ASP A 611 11.76 16.42 -5.06
C ASP A 611 10.94 15.50 -5.96
N GLU A 612 11.55 14.81 -6.93
CA GLU A 612 10.93 13.62 -7.52
C GLU A 612 10.93 12.48 -6.48
N GLU A 613 10.19 12.67 -5.39
CA GLU A 613 9.44 11.57 -4.79
C GLU A 613 8.18 11.42 -5.65
N GLU A 614 7.95 10.22 -6.20
CA GLU A 614 6.78 9.90 -7.02
C GLU A 614 5.51 10.51 -6.40
N SER A 615 4.92 11.51 -7.07
CA SER A 615 3.71 12.19 -6.58
C SER A 615 2.64 11.17 -6.18
N ALA A 616 2.16 11.21 -4.93
CA ALA A 616 1.15 10.29 -4.44
C ALA A 616 -0.13 10.37 -5.27
N GLY A 617 -0.63 9.23 -5.75
CA GLY A 617 -1.86 9.17 -6.53
C GLY A 617 -3.10 9.46 -5.68
N THR A 618 -4.11 10.10 -6.25
CA THR A 618 -5.41 10.30 -5.56
C THR A 618 -6.40 9.21 -5.96
N LEU A 619 -7.06 8.57 -4.99
CA LEU A 619 -8.12 7.60 -5.23
C LEU A 619 -9.47 8.28 -5.36
N GLY A 620 -10.35 7.75 -6.21
CA GLY A 620 -11.74 8.18 -6.31
C GLY A 620 -12.67 7.45 -5.30
N PRO A 621 -13.85 8.01 -4.98
CA PRO A 621 -14.82 7.38 -4.08
C PRO A 621 -15.36 6.04 -4.64
N GLU A 622 -15.54 5.94 -5.96
CA GLU A 622 -16.01 4.72 -6.62
C GLU A 622 -15.02 3.56 -6.51
N TYR A 623 -13.72 3.86 -6.41
CA TYR A 623 -12.70 2.84 -6.14
C TYR A 623 -12.89 2.21 -4.75
N LEU A 624 -13.14 3.04 -3.73
CA LEU A 624 -13.43 2.57 -2.37
C LEU A 624 -14.79 1.84 -2.28
N ARG A 625 -15.75 2.21 -3.13
CA ARG A 625 -17.02 1.48 -3.24
C ARG A 625 -16.78 0.01 -3.63
N GLN A 626 -15.82 -0.27 -4.51
CA GLN A 626 -15.43 -1.64 -4.85
C GLN A 626 -14.82 -2.41 -3.67
N LEU A 627 -14.12 -1.73 -2.76
CA LEU A 627 -13.64 -2.36 -1.51
C LEU A 627 -14.78 -2.74 -0.58
N ILE A 628 -15.82 -1.90 -0.47
CA ILE A 628 -17.04 -2.21 0.31
C ILE A 628 -17.68 -3.50 -0.22
N TYR A 629 -17.78 -3.63 -1.55
CA TYR A 629 -18.32 -4.85 -2.18
C TYR A 629 -17.47 -6.09 -1.96
N LEU A 630 -16.15 -5.94 -2.02
CA LEU A 630 -15.24 -7.03 -1.72
C LEU A 630 -15.46 -7.52 -0.27
N ILE A 631 -15.56 -6.60 0.70
CA ILE A 631 -15.82 -6.91 2.11
C ILE A 631 -17.17 -7.60 2.28
N ASP A 632 -18.22 -7.16 1.57
CA ASP A 632 -19.54 -7.80 1.62
C ASP A 632 -19.49 -9.25 1.11
N LEU A 633 -18.79 -9.49 -0.01
CA LEU A 633 -18.56 -10.85 -0.53
C LEU A 633 -17.81 -11.74 0.48
N TYR A 634 -16.82 -11.20 1.21
CA TYR A 634 -16.16 -11.94 2.29
C TYR A 634 -17.12 -12.22 3.45
N THR A 635 -17.95 -11.25 3.82
CA THR A 635 -18.97 -11.40 4.89
C THR A 635 -19.95 -12.53 4.61
N GLU A 636 -20.27 -12.79 3.34
CA GLU A 636 -21.17 -13.89 2.94
C GLU A 636 -20.49 -15.27 2.93
N SER A 637 -19.19 -15.35 2.69
CA SER A 637 -18.45 -16.63 2.70
C SER A 637 -17.94 -17.05 4.07
N THR A 638 -17.74 -16.10 4.98
CA THR A 638 -17.19 -16.36 6.30
C THR A 638 -18.25 -17.03 7.18
N SER A 639 -17.90 -18.13 7.84
CA SER A 639 -18.73 -18.79 8.85
C SER A 639 -18.71 -18.05 10.19
N ASP A 640 -17.54 -17.58 10.63
CA ASP A 640 -17.34 -16.89 11.91
C ASP A 640 -18.26 -15.66 12.07
N HIS A 641 -19.16 -15.74 13.06
CA HIS A 641 -20.12 -14.71 13.39
C HIS A 641 -19.49 -13.37 13.83
N ILE A 642 -18.42 -13.40 14.63
CA ILE A 642 -17.74 -12.20 15.14
C ILE A 642 -17.00 -11.51 13.99
N LEU A 643 -16.32 -12.28 13.15
CA LEU A 643 -15.66 -11.74 11.96
C LEU A 643 -16.67 -11.12 10.99
N ARG A 644 -17.84 -11.75 10.77
CA ARG A 644 -18.92 -11.14 9.97
C ARG A 644 -19.40 -9.81 10.53
N PHE A 645 -19.56 -9.71 11.85
CA PHE A 645 -19.88 -8.44 12.51
C PHE A 645 -18.81 -7.38 12.24
N ASN A 646 -17.54 -7.70 12.44
CA ASN A 646 -16.42 -6.78 12.21
C ASN A 646 -16.29 -6.36 10.73
N LEU A 647 -16.55 -7.25 9.78
CA LEU A 647 -16.56 -6.95 8.35
C LEU A 647 -17.71 -5.99 7.99
N CYS A 648 -18.94 -6.22 8.50
CA CYS A 648 -20.05 -5.28 8.31
C CYS A 648 -19.76 -3.90 8.92
N GLN A 649 -19.14 -3.84 10.09
CA GLN A 649 -18.73 -2.58 10.73
C GLN A 649 -17.68 -1.84 9.88
N THR A 650 -16.73 -2.57 9.31
CA THR A 650 -15.72 -2.01 8.39
C THR A 650 -16.36 -1.46 7.12
N ALA A 651 -17.32 -2.19 6.54
CA ALA A 651 -18.08 -1.75 5.38
C ALA A 651 -18.91 -0.49 5.69
N ARG A 652 -19.55 -0.42 6.86
CA ARG A 652 -20.26 0.79 7.32
C ARG A 652 -19.30 1.97 7.47
N LEU A 653 -18.11 1.76 8.06
CA LEU A 653 -17.11 2.82 8.23
C LEU A 653 -16.67 3.39 6.86
N LEU A 654 -16.36 2.52 5.90
CA LEU A 654 -16.04 2.92 4.54
C LEU A 654 -17.19 3.68 3.87
N ALA A 655 -18.44 3.23 4.06
CA ALA A 655 -19.63 3.93 3.56
C ALA A 655 -19.78 5.35 4.13
N VAL A 656 -19.43 5.54 5.42
CA VAL A 656 -19.38 6.86 6.06
C VAL A 656 -18.27 7.72 5.44
N MET A 657 -17.10 7.14 5.17
CA MET A 657 -15.96 7.85 4.58
C MET A 657 -16.25 8.37 3.16
N ILE A 658 -16.98 7.60 2.34
CA ILE A 658 -17.43 8.02 0.99
C ILE A 658 -18.72 8.87 1.01
N SER A 659 -19.28 9.15 2.19
CA SER A 659 -20.52 9.93 2.37
C SER A 659 -21.76 9.36 1.64
N SER A 660 -21.92 8.04 1.59
CA SER A 660 -23.10 7.39 0.99
C SER A 660 -24.15 7.00 2.06
N PRO A 661 -25.25 7.76 2.23
CA PRO A 661 -26.23 7.51 3.29
C PRO A 661 -27.03 6.22 3.09
N GLU A 662 -27.25 5.80 1.85
CA GLU A 662 -28.00 4.58 1.52
C GLU A 662 -27.26 3.32 1.98
N LEU A 663 -25.95 3.24 1.72
CA LEU A 663 -25.11 2.12 2.14
C LEU A 663 -24.99 2.06 3.67
N VAL A 664 -24.87 3.20 4.34
CA VAL A 664 -24.85 3.27 5.80
C VAL A 664 -26.16 2.72 6.38
N ALA A 665 -27.31 3.16 5.86
CA ALA A 665 -28.62 2.68 6.32
C ALA A 665 -28.80 1.17 6.11
N TYR A 666 -28.30 0.62 4.99
CA TYR A 666 -28.32 -0.82 4.73
C TYR A 666 -27.46 -1.61 5.72
N TYR A 667 -26.19 -1.23 5.90
CA TYR A 667 -25.30 -1.94 6.83
C TYR A 667 -25.72 -1.78 8.29
N ASP A 668 -26.36 -0.67 8.67
CA ASP A 668 -26.95 -0.53 10.00
C ASP A 668 -28.00 -1.60 10.28
N GLN A 669 -28.89 -1.89 9.33
CA GLN A 669 -29.89 -2.95 9.50
C GLN A 669 -29.22 -4.34 9.60
N ARG A 670 -28.19 -4.59 8.80
CA ARG A 670 -27.44 -5.86 8.81
C ARG A 670 -26.64 -6.04 10.11
N ILE A 671 -26.06 -4.98 10.65
CA ILE A 671 -25.35 -4.99 11.94
C ILE A 671 -26.32 -5.24 13.09
N ARG A 672 -27.52 -4.62 13.09
CA ARG A 672 -28.53 -4.89 14.11
C ARG A 672 -29.02 -6.34 14.04
N TYR A 673 -29.22 -6.89 12.84
CA TYR A 673 -29.51 -8.32 12.65
C TYR A 673 -28.44 -9.22 13.27
N LEU A 674 -27.15 -8.95 12.99
CA LEU A 674 -26.06 -9.72 13.57
C LEU A 674 -26.00 -9.57 15.10
N ALA A 675 -26.31 -8.38 15.64
CA ALA A 675 -26.38 -8.17 17.08
C ALA A 675 -27.53 -8.96 17.75
N GLU A 676 -28.70 -9.01 17.13
CA GLU A 676 -29.82 -9.84 17.61
C GLU A 676 -29.52 -11.33 17.50
N LEU A 677 -28.86 -11.75 16.43
CA LEU A 677 -28.37 -13.12 16.31
C LEU A 677 -27.41 -13.44 17.46
N HIS A 678 -26.48 -12.54 17.80
CA HIS A 678 -25.58 -12.68 18.96
C HIS A 678 -26.33 -12.73 20.30
N ASN A 679 -27.38 -11.93 20.47
CA ASN A 679 -28.23 -12.01 21.67
C ASN A 679 -28.85 -13.40 21.83
N TYR A 680 -29.30 -14.00 20.73
CA TYR A 680 -29.81 -15.38 20.73
C TYR A 680 -28.74 -16.39 21.18
N ILE A 681 -27.49 -16.27 20.68
CA ILE A 681 -26.35 -17.11 21.09
C ILE A 681 -26.23 -17.14 22.60
N ASN A 682 -26.29 -15.95 23.20
CA ASN A 682 -26.12 -15.72 24.63
C ASN A 682 -27.43 -15.93 25.43
N SER A 683 -28.41 -16.62 24.84
CA SER A 683 -29.69 -16.98 25.46
C SER A 683 -30.51 -15.77 25.96
N ARG A 684 -30.40 -14.63 25.26
CA ARG A 684 -31.23 -13.44 25.46
C ARG A 684 -32.40 -13.45 24.46
N PRO A 685 -33.57 -12.88 24.81
CA PRO A 685 -34.72 -12.84 23.89
C PRO A 685 -34.39 -12.02 22.64
N VAL A 686 -34.86 -12.48 21.49
CA VAL A 686 -34.61 -11.87 20.17
C VAL A 686 -35.70 -10.87 19.85
N ASN A 687 -35.31 -9.69 19.37
CA ASN A 687 -36.25 -8.70 18.88
C ASN A 687 -36.41 -8.76 17.34
N VAL A 688 -37.55 -9.28 16.87
CA VAL A 688 -37.87 -9.36 15.43
C VAL A 688 -38.11 -7.98 14.82
N GLY A 689 -38.58 -7.00 15.61
CA GLY A 689 -38.90 -5.64 15.16
C GLY A 689 -37.69 -4.80 14.78
N VAL A 690 -36.48 -5.35 14.89
CA VAL A 690 -35.23 -4.72 14.44
C VAL A 690 -35.20 -4.53 12.92
N ILE A 691 -35.78 -5.48 12.17
CA ILE A 691 -36.01 -5.34 10.72
C ILE A 691 -37.51 -5.17 10.51
N ASP A 692 -37.96 -3.95 10.22
CA ASP A 692 -39.36 -3.63 9.94
C ASP A 692 -39.76 -3.92 8.48
N ASP A 693 -41.07 -3.90 8.21
CA ASP A 693 -41.59 -4.17 6.85
C ASP A 693 -41.20 -3.06 5.86
N GLU A 694 -40.97 -1.85 6.36
CA GLU A 694 -40.44 -0.73 5.57
C GLU A 694 -38.99 -0.98 5.13
N ALA A 695 -38.11 -1.47 6.02
CA ALA A 695 -36.75 -1.83 5.66
C ALA A 695 -36.68 -3.03 4.70
N VAL A 696 -37.60 -4.01 4.80
CA VAL A 696 -37.66 -5.13 3.84
C VAL A 696 -38.19 -4.67 2.49
N SER A 697 -39.19 -3.78 2.47
CA SER A 697 -39.68 -3.16 1.24
C SER A 697 -38.57 -2.37 0.52
N ARG A 698 -37.75 -1.66 1.30
CA ARG A 698 -36.61 -0.89 0.79
C ARG A 698 -35.39 -1.75 0.42
N TYR A 699 -35.14 -2.83 1.16
CA TYR A 699 -34.01 -3.73 0.98
C TYR A 699 -34.47 -5.22 1.00
N PRO A 700 -35.01 -5.74 -0.12
CA PRO A 700 -35.48 -7.13 -0.23
C PRO A 700 -34.47 -8.22 0.18
N ARG A 701 -33.15 -7.97 0.15
CA ARG A 701 -32.16 -8.92 0.67
C ARG A 701 -32.32 -9.22 2.17
N LEU A 702 -32.87 -8.28 2.94
CA LEU A 702 -33.10 -8.46 4.38
C LEU A 702 -34.27 -9.41 4.68
N THR A 703 -35.10 -9.79 3.70
CA THR A 703 -36.19 -10.76 3.90
C THR A 703 -35.68 -12.06 4.50
N TYR A 704 -34.49 -12.52 4.09
CA TYR A 704 -33.88 -13.74 4.62
C TYR A 704 -33.54 -13.60 6.11
N ALA A 705 -32.87 -12.51 6.47
CA ALA A 705 -32.49 -12.20 7.84
C ALA A 705 -33.72 -12.06 8.75
N ARG A 706 -34.76 -11.36 8.28
CA ARG A 706 -36.04 -11.24 9.00
C ARG A 706 -36.72 -12.59 9.22
N THR A 707 -36.72 -13.47 8.20
CA THR A 707 -37.30 -14.82 8.30
C THR A 707 -36.57 -15.67 9.36
N ILE A 708 -35.25 -15.55 9.45
CA ILE A 708 -34.48 -16.22 10.50
C ILE A 708 -34.88 -15.67 11.88
N LEU A 709 -34.90 -14.35 12.08
CA LEU A 709 -35.29 -13.77 13.37
C LEU A 709 -36.71 -14.13 13.77
N SER A 710 -37.66 -14.14 12.84
CA SER A 710 -39.04 -14.55 13.12
C SER A 710 -39.12 -16.02 13.55
N LEU A 711 -38.36 -16.92 12.89
CA LEU A 711 -38.29 -18.32 13.29
C LEU A 711 -37.68 -18.48 14.69
N LEU A 712 -36.62 -17.74 15.01
CA LEU A 712 -35.99 -17.80 16.33
C LEU A 712 -36.91 -17.27 17.45
N ALA A 713 -37.68 -16.21 17.18
CA ALA A 713 -38.63 -15.65 18.14
C ALA A 713 -39.82 -16.57 18.44
N LEU A 714 -40.20 -17.45 17.50
CA LEU A 714 -41.24 -18.47 17.71
C LEU A 714 -40.88 -19.49 18.80
N ARG A 715 -39.66 -19.45 19.37
CA ARG A 715 -39.24 -20.26 20.52
C ARG A 715 -39.75 -19.73 21.87
N ASP A 716 -39.91 -18.41 22.00
CA ASP A 716 -40.27 -17.77 23.27
C ASP A 716 -41.79 -17.48 23.37
N ASP A 717 -42.53 -17.63 22.27
CA ASP A 717 -43.98 -17.41 22.21
C ASP A 717 -44.77 -18.67 22.63
N PRO A 718 -45.66 -18.59 23.65
CA PRO A 718 -46.51 -19.71 24.06
C PRO A 718 -47.67 -20.03 23.10
N GLU A 719 -48.05 -19.14 22.19
CA GLU A 719 -49.10 -19.36 21.17
C GLU A 719 -48.53 -19.72 19.77
N ALA A 720 -47.24 -20.05 19.67
CA ALA A 720 -46.54 -20.27 18.41
C ALA A 720 -47.23 -21.30 17.48
N ASP A 721 -47.61 -20.84 16.28
CA ASP A 721 -48.28 -21.62 15.24
C ASP A 721 -47.37 -22.74 14.72
N ILE A 722 -47.61 -23.98 15.14
CA ILE A 722 -46.98 -25.18 14.56
C ILE A 722 -47.11 -25.19 13.03
N ASP A 723 -48.19 -24.61 12.50
CA ASP A 723 -48.45 -24.52 11.07
C ASP A 723 -47.44 -23.61 10.35
N THR A 724 -46.99 -22.50 10.95
CA THR A 724 -45.93 -21.65 10.36
C THR A 724 -44.59 -22.37 10.26
N LEU A 725 -44.20 -23.15 11.28
CA LEU A 725 -42.99 -23.98 11.23
C LEU A 725 -43.11 -25.06 10.14
N ARG A 726 -44.28 -25.67 9.96
CA ARG A 726 -44.52 -26.68 8.93
C ARG A 726 -44.47 -26.09 7.52
N GLU A 727 -44.93 -24.86 7.31
CA GLU A 727 -44.78 -24.15 6.03
C GLU A 727 -43.31 -23.93 5.69
N HIS A 728 -42.52 -23.43 6.65
CA HIS A 728 -41.10 -23.15 6.43
C HIS A 728 -40.22 -24.40 6.27
N MET A 729 -40.64 -25.59 6.75
CA MET A 729 -39.97 -26.87 6.45
C MET A 729 -39.90 -27.20 4.95
N HIS A 730 -40.82 -26.65 4.16
CA HIS A 730 -40.90 -26.84 2.71
C HIS A 730 -40.22 -25.70 1.93
N SER A 731 -39.50 -24.81 2.62
CA SER A 731 -38.74 -23.72 2.00
C SER A 731 -37.67 -24.29 1.06
N GLY A 732 -37.47 -23.61 -0.09
CA GLY A 732 -36.41 -23.96 -1.05
C GLY A 732 -34.98 -23.73 -0.53
N ARG A 733 -34.81 -23.01 0.59
CA ARG A 733 -33.51 -22.78 1.22
C ARG A 733 -33.27 -23.78 2.34
N LYS A 734 -32.18 -24.56 2.22
CA LYS A 734 -31.81 -25.62 3.16
C LYS A 734 -31.71 -25.14 4.62
N GLN A 735 -31.04 -24.02 4.87
CA GLN A 735 -30.87 -23.48 6.22
C GLN A 735 -32.21 -23.13 6.91
N ILE A 736 -33.17 -22.52 6.20
CA ILE A 736 -34.51 -22.22 6.76
C ILE A 736 -35.27 -23.51 7.05
N ALA A 737 -35.24 -24.45 6.10
CA ALA A 737 -35.93 -25.72 6.27
C ALA A 737 -35.38 -26.52 7.45
N ASP A 738 -34.06 -26.56 7.62
CA ASP A 738 -33.39 -27.26 8.71
C ASP A 738 -33.62 -26.54 10.06
N LEU A 739 -33.57 -25.21 10.10
CA LEU A 739 -33.92 -24.43 11.29
C LEU A 739 -35.37 -24.67 11.72
N ALA A 740 -36.33 -24.63 10.79
CA ALA A 740 -37.73 -24.89 11.07
C ALA A 740 -37.96 -26.33 11.59
N ARG A 741 -37.25 -27.32 11.03
CA ARG A 741 -37.28 -28.71 11.51
C ARG A 741 -36.78 -28.82 12.95
N LEU A 742 -35.63 -28.23 13.25
CA LEU A 742 -35.04 -28.27 14.58
C LEU A 742 -35.93 -27.58 15.61
N LEU A 743 -36.43 -26.39 15.31
CA LEU A 743 -37.35 -25.68 16.21
C LEU A 743 -38.64 -26.47 16.44
N LEU A 744 -39.18 -27.14 15.43
CA LEU A 744 -40.33 -28.03 15.59
C LEU A 744 -40.00 -29.24 16.48
N ILE A 745 -38.82 -29.86 16.34
CA ILE A 745 -38.37 -30.96 17.21
C ILE A 745 -38.24 -30.49 18.65
N ALA A 746 -37.62 -29.33 18.90
CA ALA A 746 -37.54 -28.74 20.24
C ALA A 746 -38.93 -28.48 20.85
N ARG A 747 -39.89 -28.02 20.04
CA ARG A 747 -41.28 -27.83 20.49
C ARG A 747 -41.99 -29.13 20.81
N LEU A 748 -41.87 -30.16 19.97
CA LEU A 748 -42.50 -31.46 20.18
C LEU A 748 -41.89 -32.24 21.36
N ALA A 749 -40.60 -32.06 21.61
CA ALA A 749 -39.91 -32.66 22.76
C ALA A 749 -40.40 -32.07 24.09
N ASP A 750 -40.77 -30.77 24.10
CA ASP A 750 -41.28 -29.99 25.24
C ASP A 750 -40.46 -30.23 26.54
N LYS A 751 -40.99 -29.86 27.72
CA LYS A 751 -40.37 -30.16 29.02
C LYS A 751 -40.23 -31.66 29.33
N ALA A 752 -40.75 -32.54 28.48
CA ALA A 752 -40.72 -33.99 28.68
C ALA A 752 -39.33 -34.59 28.41
N TYR A 753 -38.53 -33.99 27.52
CA TYR A 753 -37.21 -34.49 27.15
C TYR A 753 -36.16 -33.36 27.08
N PRO A 754 -35.62 -32.94 28.24
CA PRO A 754 -34.64 -31.83 28.31
C PRO A 754 -33.32 -32.12 27.56
N ASP A 755 -32.95 -33.40 27.44
CA ASP A 755 -31.75 -33.82 26.73
C ASP A 755 -31.87 -33.57 25.22
N ILE A 756 -33.09 -33.68 24.66
CA ILE A 756 -33.33 -33.45 23.23
C ILE A 756 -33.35 -31.95 22.94
N THR A 757 -33.92 -31.13 23.83
CA THR A 757 -33.96 -29.67 23.66
C THR A 757 -32.56 -29.05 23.75
N THR A 758 -31.70 -29.55 24.63
CA THR A 758 -30.30 -29.11 24.72
C THR A 758 -29.46 -29.50 23.49
N LEU A 759 -29.65 -30.71 22.94
CA LEU A 759 -29.02 -31.14 21.69
C LEU A 759 -29.51 -30.32 20.49
N VAL A 760 -30.80 -30.07 20.41
CA VAL A 760 -31.37 -29.21 19.36
C VAL A 760 -30.83 -27.79 19.47
N ASP A 761 -30.66 -27.25 20.67
CA ASP A 761 -30.06 -25.93 20.88
C ASP A 761 -28.62 -25.87 20.42
N ALA A 762 -27.82 -26.91 20.68
CA ALA A 762 -26.46 -27.01 20.17
C ALA A 762 -26.45 -27.08 18.63
N GLU A 763 -27.35 -27.85 18.03
CA GLU A 763 -27.46 -27.98 16.58
C GLU A 763 -27.97 -26.68 15.91
N VAL A 764 -28.94 -25.98 16.51
CA VAL A 764 -29.41 -24.67 16.04
C VAL A 764 -28.28 -23.65 16.11
N ARG A 765 -27.48 -23.68 17.20
CA ARG A 765 -26.31 -22.81 17.32
C ARG A 765 -25.25 -23.14 16.25
N SER A 766 -24.98 -24.41 16.01
CA SER A 766 -24.08 -24.86 14.94
C SER A 766 -24.56 -24.43 13.56
N LEU A 767 -25.85 -24.60 13.24
CA LEU A 767 -26.44 -24.16 11.97
C LEU A 767 -26.39 -22.65 11.74
N LEU A 768 -26.43 -21.85 12.80
CA LEU A 768 -26.29 -20.39 12.75
C LEU A 768 -24.82 -19.94 12.74
N ALA A 769 -23.89 -20.88 12.55
CA ALA A 769 -22.44 -20.69 12.47
C ALA A 769 -21.82 -20.19 13.78
N ILE A 770 -22.15 -20.88 14.87
CA ILE A 770 -21.49 -20.75 16.17
C ILE A 770 -20.72 -22.06 16.34
N GLU A 771 -19.44 -22.02 16.05
CA GLU A 771 -18.54 -22.98 16.67
C GLU A 771 -18.50 -22.60 18.15
N VAL A 772 -19.18 -23.39 18.98
CA VAL A 772 -18.74 -23.54 20.36
C VAL A 772 -17.44 -24.31 20.23
N GLU A 773 -16.32 -23.68 20.59
CA GLU A 773 -15.12 -24.45 20.94
C GLU A 773 -15.54 -25.40 22.07
N GLU A 774 -15.90 -26.63 21.70
CA GLU A 774 -15.82 -27.74 22.63
C GLU A 774 -14.33 -27.92 22.96
N ASP A 775 -14.02 -27.98 24.26
CA ASP A 775 -12.69 -28.04 24.85
C ASP A 775 -11.60 -28.64 23.92
N PRO A 776 -10.51 -27.90 23.63
CA PRO A 776 -9.42 -28.35 22.78
C PRO A 776 -8.49 -29.30 23.55
N ASP A 777 -8.98 -30.51 23.81
CA ASP A 777 -8.10 -31.68 23.93
C ASP A 777 -7.98 -32.42 22.58
N GLY A 778 -8.39 -31.77 21.49
CA GLY A 778 -8.28 -32.29 20.13
C GLY A 778 -8.38 -31.20 19.06
N GLU A 779 -7.44 -30.26 19.02
CA GLU A 779 -7.31 -29.33 17.88
C GLU A 779 -6.97 -30.11 16.60
N ALA A 780 -7.92 -30.17 15.68
CA ALA A 780 -7.65 -30.45 14.30
C ALA A 780 -7.19 -29.15 13.62
N GLU A 781 -5.91 -28.79 13.75
CA GLU A 781 -5.32 -27.66 13.03
C GLU A 781 -5.55 -27.83 11.51
N GLU A 782 -6.26 -26.89 10.86
CA GLU A 782 -6.30 -26.77 9.40
C GLU A 782 -4.93 -26.29 8.90
N ILE A 783 -4.02 -27.24 8.66
CA ILE A 783 -2.64 -26.96 8.26
C ILE A 783 -2.54 -26.84 6.74
N ASP A 784 -2.07 -25.67 6.28
CA ASP A 784 -1.68 -25.40 4.90
C ASP A 784 -0.17 -25.57 4.72
N PHE A 785 0.23 -26.50 3.84
CA PHE A 785 1.62 -26.77 3.50
C PHE A 785 2.20 -25.77 2.47
N GLY A 786 1.45 -24.74 2.08
CA GLY A 786 1.82 -23.70 1.13
C GLY A 786 1.70 -24.14 -0.33
N ARG A 787 2.38 -23.47 -1.27
CA ARG A 787 2.36 -23.80 -2.70
C ARG A 787 3.62 -24.58 -3.13
N GLU A 788 3.53 -25.33 -4.22
CA GLU A 788 4.69 -25.99 -4.83
C GLU A 788 5.73 -24.96 -5.32
N THR A 789 7.00 -25.21 -5.04
CA THR A 789 8.13 -24.34 -5.40
C THR A 789 9.31 -25.15 -5.94
N ASN A 790 10.43 -24.49 -6.25
CA ASN A 790 11.68 -25.15 -6.63
C ASN A 790 12.25 -26.11 -5.56
N THR A 791 11.81 -25.99 -4.30
CA THR A 791 12.26 -26.82 -3.18
C THR A 791 11.11 -27.59 -2.52
N ARG A 792 9.89 -27.51 -3.04
CA ARG A 792 8.68 -28.16 -2.47
C ARG A 792 7.80 -28.76 -3.56
N GLU A 793 7.46 -30.04 -3.44
CA GLU A 793 6.56 -30.79 -4.36
C GLU A 793 5.49 -31.52 -3.55
N PHE A 794 4.25 -31.55 -4.05
CA PHE A 794 3.14 -32.27 -3.43
C PHE A 794 2.70 -33.47 -4.27
N LYS A 795 2.36 -34.55 -3.57
CA LYS A 795 1.72 -35.73 -4.14
C LYS A 795 0.64 -36.22 -3.20
N SER A 796 -0.52 -36.55 -3.73
CA SER A 796 -1.65 -36.97 -2.91
C SER A 796 -1.60 -38.45 -2.51
N THR A 797 -0.79 -39.29 -3.17
CA THR A 797 -0.75 -40.76 -2.99
C THR A 797 0.42 -41.39 -3.77
N ILE A 798 0.87 -42.57 -3.36
CA ILE A 798 1.84 -43.41 -4.10
C ILE A 798 1.18 -44.57 -4.85
N VAL A 799 -0.15 -44.73 -4.72
CA VAL A 799 -0.91 -45.88 -5.23
C VAL A 799 -1.85 -45.46 -6.36
N PHE A 800 -2.54 -44.32 -6.23
CA PHE A 800 -3.62 -43.96 -7.16
C PHE A 800 -3.21 -42.81 -8.09
N PRO A 801 -2.91 -43.07 -9.37
CA PRO A 801 -2.56 -42.00 -10.30
C PRO A 801 -3.72 -41.01 -10.55
N PRO A 802 -3.41 -39.73 -10.81
CA PRO A 802 -4.41 -38.73 -11.15
C PRO A 802 -5.08 -39.09 -12.50
N ASN A 803 -6.39 -38.81 -12.61
CA ASN A 803 -7.25 -39.06 -13.79
C ASN A 803 -7.44 -40.54 -14.20
N ASN A 804 -7.47 -41.46 -13.23
CA ASN A 804 -7.65 -42.90 -13.52
C ASN A 804 -8.77 -43.58 -12.71
N ASP A 805 -9.88 -42.88 -12.42
CA ASP A 805 -11.07 -43.43 -11.71
C ASP A 805 -10.79 -44.23 -10.43
N ARG A 806 -9.73 -43.86 -9.68
CA ARG A 806 -9.23 -44.55 -8.47
C ARG A 806 -8.76 -46.00 -8.70
N ILE A 807 -8.40 -46.38 -9.93
CA ILE A 807 -7.74 -47.66 -10.22
C ILE A 807 -6.29 -47.59 -9.71
N PRO A 808 -5.88 -48.49 -8.80
CA PRO A 808 -4.54 -48.48 -8.21
C PRO A 808 -3.48 -48.92 -9.24
N ASP A 809 -2.40 -48.13 -9.33
CA ASP A 809 -1.21 -48.39 -10.17
C ASP A 809 0.02 -47.82 -9.46
N VAL A 810 0.63 -48.68 -8.63
CA VAL A 810 1.75 -48.33 -7.76
C VAL A 810 3.02 -48.03 -8.55
N ASP A 811 3.31 -48.80 -9.59
CA ASP A 811 4.55 -48.65 -10.36
C ASP A 811 4.59 -47.30 -11.10
N ARG A 812 3.47 -46.86 -11.68
CA ARG A 812 3.38 -45.58 -12.37
C ARG A 812 3.49 -44.39 -11.42
N GLN A 813 2.88 -44.46 -10.23
CA GLN A 813 3.02 -43.40 -9.23
C GLN A 813 4.44 -43.36 -8.64
N MET A 814 5.03 -44.52 -8.38
CA MET A 814 6.39 -44.62 -7.88
C MET A 814 7.42 -44.05 -8.87
N GLU A 815 7.22 -44.26 -10.17
CA GLU A 815 8.03 -43.61 -11.20
C GLU A 815 8.01 -42.08 -11.09
N ARG A 816 6.83 -41.47 -10.88
CA ARG A 816 6.72 -40.00 -10.72
C ARG A 816 7.40 -39.50 -9.45
N ILE A 817 7.34 -40.28 -8.37
CA ILE A 817 8.04 -39.97 -7.10
C ILE A 817 9.55 -40.03 -7.31
N LEU A 818 10.05 -41.08 -7.96
CA LEU A 818 11.49 -41.22 -8.26
C LEU A 818 11.99 -40.12 -9.20
N MET A 819 11.18 -39.69 -10.18
CA MET A 819 11.49 -38.55 -11.03
C MET A 819 11.61 -37.24 -10.23
N ALA A 820 10.68 -36.98 -9.31
CA ALA A 820 10.75 -35.81 -8.43
C ALA A 820 12.00 -35.84 -7.53
N ILE A 821 12.32 -37.00 -6.94
CA ILE A 821 13.54 -37.20 -6.15
C ILE A 821 14.79 -36.95 -7.01
N CYS A 822 14.86 -37.51 -8.22
CA CYS A 822 15.95 -37.26 -9.16
C CYS A 822 16.07 -35.77 -9.52
N GLY A 823 14.92 -35.11 -9.70
CA GLY A 823 14.81 -33.68 -9.96
C GLY A 823 15.42 -32.82 -8.85
N PHE A 824 15.13 -33.12 -7.59
CA PHE A 824 15.71 -32.44 -6.43
C PHE A 824 17.21 -32.69 -6.27
N LEU A 825 17.66 -33.94 -6.46
CA LEU A 825 19.08 -34.31 -6.36
C LEU A 825 19.96 -33.51 -7.35
N ASN A 826 19.45 -33.30 -8.57
CA ASN A 826 20.16 -32.53 -9.61
C ASN A 826 19.99 -31.01 -9.50
N ALA A 827 19.05 -30.54 -8.67
CA ALA A 827 18.79 -29.13 -8.39
C ALA A 827 19.42 -28.69 -7.05
N GLU A 828 18.75 -27.81 -6.31
CA GLU A 828 19.20 -27.27 -5.01
C GLU A 828 18.79 -28.15 -3.81
N GLY A 829 18.14 -29.30 -4.05
CA GLY A 829 17.46 -30.09 -3.02
C GLY A 829 16.03 -29.61 -2.76
N GLY A 830 15.30 -30.30 -1.88
CA GLY A 830 13.92 -29.97 -1.53
C GLY A 830 13.20 -31.05 -0.73
N ILE A 831 11.91 -30.83 -0.49
CA ILE A 831 11.02 -31.73 0.26
C ILE A 831 9.84 -32.13 -0.62
N LEU A 832 9.59 -33.44 -0.71
CA LEU A 832 8.42 -34.03 -1.35
C LEU A 832 7.41 -34.44 -0.27
N PHE A 833 6.23 -33.83 -0.26
CA PHE A 833 5.14 -34.22 0.64
C PHE A 833 4.18 -35.19 -0.07
N ILE A 834 3.88 -36.30 0.59
CA ILE A 834 3.00 -37.37 0.15
C ILE A 834 1.80 -37.44 1.10
N GLY A 835 0.58 -37.47 0.55
CA GLY A 835 -0.65 -37.30 1.31
C GLY A 835 -1.12 -35.84 1.36
N VAL A 836 -0.61 -34.98 0.48
CA VAL A 836 -1.01 -33.56 0.34
C VAL A 836 -1.56 -33.36 -1.08
N ASN A 837 -2.65 -32.60 -1.22
CA ASN A 837 -3.18 -32.28 -2.55
C ASN A 837 -2.35 -31.16 -3.23
N ASP A 838 -2.59 -30.92 -4.51
CA ASP A 838 -1.80 -29.96 -5.31
C ASP A 838 -1.94 -28.49 -4.82
N ILE A 839 -2.90 -28.21 -3.92
CA ILE A 839 -3.16 -26.89 -3.34
C ILE A 839 -2.64 -26.75 -1.90
N GLY A 840 -1.96 -27.76 -1.33
CA GLY A 840 -1.27 -27.65 -0.03
C GLY A 840 -2.02 -28.22 1.17
N TYR A 841 -3.20 -28.85 1.02
CA TYR A 841 -3.96 -29.41 2.15
C TYR A 841 -3.71 -30.91 2.37
N PRO A 842 -3.66 -31.37 3.64
CA PRO A 842 -3.48 -32.78 3.98
C PRO A 842 -4.71 -33.61 3.60
N LYS A 843 -4.48 -34.57 2.71
CA LYS A 843 -5.44 -35.61 2.31
C LYS A 843 -5.21 -36.92 3.10
N GLY A 844 -3.99 -37.14 3.57
CA GLY A 844 -3.58 -38.33 4.32
C GLY A 844 -3.16 -39.51 3.43
N ILE A 845 -2.31 -40.40 3.97
CA ILE A 845 -1.82 -41.62 3.29
C ILE A 845 -2.58 -42.89 3.70
N GLU A 846 -3.64 -42.78 4.50
CA GLU A 846 -4.46 -43.91 4.99
C GLU A 846 -5.02 -44.79 3.85
N PRO A 847 -5.47 -44.23 2.70
CA PRO A 847 -5.90 -45.04 1.57
C PRO A 847 -4.77 -45.92 1.03
N ASP A 848 -3.54 -45.43 1.03
CA ASP A 848 -2.37 -46.18 0.56
C ASP A 848 -1.96 -47.25 1.58
N LEU A 849 -1.97 -46.92 2.88
CA LEU A 849 -1.69 -47.87 3.97
C LEU A 849 -2.67 -49.05 3.95
N THR A 850 -3.94 -48.75 3.72
CA THR A 850 -5.01 -49.75 3.59
C THR A 850 -4.79 -50.64 2.37
N TYR A 851 -4.51 -50.06 1.21
CA TYR A 851 -4.30 -50.80 -0.04
C TYR A 851 -3.04 -51.68 -0.02
N LEU A 852 -1.93 -51.14 0.49
CA LEU A 852 -0.64 -51.84 0.57
C LEU A 852 -0.59 -52.86 1.74
N HIS A 853 -1.65 -52.92 2.55
CA HIS A 853 -1.68 -53.64 3.83
C HIS A 853 -0.39 -53.40 4.61
N ALA A 854 -0.08 -52.11 4.83
CA ALA A 854 1.17 -51.65 5.37
C ALA A 854 0.94 -50.68 6.54
N ASN A 855 1.82 -50.76 7.53
CA ASN A 855 2.01 -49.69 8.52
C ASN A 855 3.01 -48.67 7.97
N VAL A 856 3.20 -47.56 8.70
CA VAL A 856 4.14 -46.48 8.33
C VAL A 856 5.56 -47.02 8.02
N ASP A 857 6.07 -47.95 8.82
CA ASP A 857 7.39 -48.55 8.60
C ASP A 857 7.48 -49.32 7.28
N LYS A 858 6.47 -50.15 6.98
CA LYS A 858 6.41 -50.92 5.75
C LYS A 858 6.19 -50.01 4.54
N TYR A 859 5.47 -48.90 4.71
CA TYR A 859 5.31 -47.87 3.69
C TYR A 859 6.64 -47.20 3.32
N GLN A 860 7.42 -46.79 4.33
CA GLN A 860 8.78 -46.28 4.13
C GLN A 860 9.69 -47.31 3.45
N LEU A 861 9.62 -48.58 3.88
CA LEU A 861 10.43 -49.66 3.31
C LEU A 861 10.14 -49.85 1.81
N ILE A 862 8.88 -49.75 1.39
CA ILE A 862 8.48 -49.85 -0.02
C ILE A 862 9.17 -48.75 -0.83
N ILE A 863 9.05 -47.48 -0.43
CA ILE A 863 9.67 -46.35 -1.14
C ILE A 863 11.20 -46.50 -1.19
N ARG A 864 11.83 -46.86 -0.07
CA ARG A 864 13.28 -47.08 0.00
C ARG A 864 13.75 -48.20 -0.94
N ASN A 865 12.99 -49.29 -1.08
CA ASN A 865 13.33 -50.37 -2.00
C ASN A 865 13.33 -49.90 -3.46
N TYR A 866 12.37 -49.05 -3.84
CA TYR A 866 12.33 -48.46 -5.18
C TYR A 866 13.49 -47.49 -5.41
N ILE A 867 13.83 -46.65 -4.43
CA ILE A 867 15.00 -45.76 -4.51
C ILE A 867 16.30 -46.57 -4.67
N VAL A 868 16.48 -47.61 -3.86
CA VAL A 868 17.68 -48.47 -3.92
C VAL A 868 17.78 -49.18 -5.27
N LYS A 869 16.65 -49.63 -5.83
CA LYS A 869 16.59 -50.34 -7.11
C LYS A 869 16.96 -49.42 -8.28
N GLU A 870 16.46 -48.19 -8.30
CA GLU A 870 16.54 -47.32 -9.49
C GLU A 870 17.58 -46.19 -9.39
N LEU A 871 17.86 -45.65 -8.20
CA LEU A 871 18.80 -44.55 -7.96
C LEU A 871 20.07 -44.99 -7.22
N GLY A 872 20.01 -46.10 -6.48
CA GLY A 872 21.16 -46.73 -5.84
C GLY A 872 21.26 -46.51 -4.32
N LYS A 873 22.13 -47.30 -3.68
CA LYS A 873 22.24 -47.37 -2.21
C LYS A 873 22.82 -46.11 -1.57
N ASP A 874 23.74 -45.43 -2.25
CA ASP A 874 24.38 -44.21 -1.75
C ASP A 874 23.34 -43.09 -1.58
N ILE A 875 22.50 -42.88 -2.60
CA ILE A 875 21.43 -41.88 -2.59
C ILE A 875 20.38 -42.20 -1.51
N ASN A 876 19.99 -43.46 -1.35
CA ASN A 876 19.05 -43.86 -0.29
C ASN A 876 19.57 -43.53 1.13
N GLY A 877 20.89 -43.52 1.34
CA GLY A 877 21.50 -43.14 2.62
C GLY A 877 21.37 -41.64 2.94
N LEU A 878 21.12 -40.80 1.94
CA LEU A 878 21.01 -39.35 2.07
C LEU A 878 19.56 -38.87 2.24
N ILE A 879 18.58 -39.69 1.87
CA ILE A 879 17.15 -39.34 1.91
C ILE A 879 16.56 -39.62 3.30
N ARG A 880 15.95 -38.60 3.90
CA ARG A 880 15.27 -38.67 5.20
C ARG A 880 13.75 -38.72 5.00
N PHE A 881 13.07 -39.52 5.81
CA PHE A 881 11.62 -39.72 5.79
C PHE A 881 11.09 -39.33 7.16
N ASP A 882 10.06 -38.51 7.17
CA ASP A 882 9.35 -38.16 8.38
C ASP A 882 7.85 -38.36 8.12
N PHE A 883 7.11 -38.77 9.16
CA PHE A 883 5.66 -38.98 9.12
C PHE A 883 5.02 -38.20 10.26
N HIS A 884 4.00 -37.39 9.96
CA HIS A 884 3.26 -36.64 10.98
C HIS A 884 1.76 -36.80 10.76
N ASP A 885 1.04 -36.88 11.87
CA ASP A 885 -0.41 -36.96 11.90
C ASP A 885 -0.98 -35.55 12.05
N PHE A 886 -1.90 -35.21 11.15
CA PHE A 886 -2.64 -33.97 11.13
C PHE A 886 -4.12 -34.28 11.18
N SER A 887 -4.72 -34.15 12.37
CA SER A 887 -6.17 -34.32 12.53
C SER A 887 -6.68 -35.70 12.08
N GLY A 888 -5.89 -36.76 12.31
CA GLY A 888 -6.19 -38.13 11.89
C GLY A 888 -5.78 -38.46 10.45
N LYS A 889 -5.00 -37.58 9.80
CA LYS A 889 -4.43 -37.77 8.46
C LYS A 889 -2.90 -37.73 8.51
N ILE A 890 -2.28 -38.86 8.25
CA ILE A 890 -0.84 -39.03 8.21
C ILE A 890 -0.31 -38.49 6.87
N VAL A 891 0.60 -37.53 6.92
CA VAL A 891 1.36 -37.07 5.76
C VAL A 891 2.78 -37.62 5.87
N CYS A 892 3.37 -38.01 4.74
CA CYS A 892 4.76 -38.46 4.63
C CYS A 892 5.59 -37.40 3.93
N ALA A 893 6.67 -36.95 4.54
CA ALA A 893 7.53 -35.94 3.96
C ALA A 893 8.95 -36.50 3.75
N ILE A 894 9.44 -36.35 2.53
CA ILE A 894 10.69 -36.92 2.05
C ILE A 894 11.67 -35.77 1.77
N SER A 895 12.70 -35.65 2.61
CA SER A 895 13.74 -34.65 2.46
C SER A 895 14.86 -35.17 1.55
N VAL A 896 15.10 -34.46 0.46
CA VAL A 896 16.04 -34.82 -0.61
C VAL A 896 17.10 -33.72 -0.75
N PRO A 897 18.38 -33.99 -0.39
CA PRO A 897 19.43 -32.99 -0.51
C PRO A 897 19.91 -32.82 -1.96
N ALA A 898 20.63 -31.73 -2.25
CA ALA A 898 21.37 -31.59 -3.50
C ALA A 898 22.53 -32.60 -3.54
N TYR A 899 22.66 -33.35 -4.64
CA TYR A 899 23.75 -34.32 -4.81
C TYR A 899 24.94 -33.71 -5.54
N HIS A 900 26.14 -34.15 -5.19
CA HIS A 900 27.39 -33.59 -5.69
C HIS A 900 27.73 -34.08 -7.11
N GLU A 901 27.16 -35.19 -7.55
CA GLU A 901 27.24 -35.68 -8.93
C GLU A 901 25.88 -35.57 -9.64
N VAL A 902 25.88 -35.74 -10.96
CA VAL A 902 24.63 -35.77 -11.74
C VAL A 902 24.01 -37.15 -11.64
N VAL A 903 22.77 -37.22 -11.14
CA VAL A 903 21.99 -38.43 -10.95
C VAL A 903 21.13 -38.69 -12.18
N PHE A 904 21.11 -39.95 -12.61
CA PHE A 904 20.30 -40.41 -13.73
C PHE A 904 19.17 -41.29 -13.20
N TYR A 905 17.98 -41.12 -13.75
CA TYR A 905 16.87 -42.06 -13.61
C TYR A 905 16.53 -42.59 -15.00
N ARG A 906 16.72 -43.91 -15.21
CA ARG A 906 16.53 -44.58 -16.52
C ARG A 906 17.23 -43.86 -17.69
N ASP A 907 18.52 -43.56 -17.52
CA ASP A 907 19.39 -42.84 -18.47
C ASP A 907 19.00 -41.39 -18.79
N ILE A 908 18.00 -40.82 -18.12
CA ILE A 908 17.57 -39.43 -18.28
C ILE A 908 17.92 -38.63 -17.02
N VAL A 909 18.44 -37.42 -17.21
CA VAL A 909 18.69 -36.48 -16.11
C VAL A 909 17.45 -35.61 -15.94
N TRP A 910 16.79 -35.73 -14.80
CA TRP A 910 15.69 -34.86 -14.42
C TRP A 910 16.19 -33.75 -13.51
N GLN A 911 15.74 -32.52 -13.70
CA GLN A 911 16.03 -31.40 -12.81
C GLN A 911 14.75 -30.63 -12.53
N ARG A 912 14.59 -30.20 -11.28
CA ARG A 912 13.49 -29.31 -10.91
C ARG A 912 13.79 -27.88 -11.35
N GLN A 913 12.85 -27.27 -12.06
CA GLN A 913 12.89 -25.91 -12.57
C GLN A 913 11.56 -25.23 -12.23
N GLY A 914 11.58 -24.31 -11.25
CA GLY A 914 10.36 -23.72 -10.70
C GLY A 914 9.49 -24.79 -10.03
N ASN A 915 8.21 -24.83 -10.35
CA ASN A 915 7.25 -25.82 -9.84
C ASN A 915 7.17 -27.12 -10.68
N SER A 916 8.06 -27.33 -11.66
CA SER A 916 8.00 -28.50 -12.55
C SER A 916 9.33 -29.25 -12.61
N THR A 917 9.27 -30.57 -12.77
CA THR A 917 10.45 -31.43 -12.97
C THR A 917 10.58 -31.76 -14.46
N ARG A 918 11.66 -31.31 -15.10
CA ARG A 918 11.88 -31.43 -16.55
C ARG A 918 13.10 -32.29 -16.86
N PRO A 919 13.12 -33.03 -17.98
CA PRO A 919 14.31 -33.72 -18.44
C PRO A 919 15.31 -32.70 -19.02
N LEU A 920 16.60 -32.91 -18.80
CA LEU A 920 17.67 -32.09 -19.34
C LEU A 920 18.23 -32.69 -20.63
N ASP A 921 18.54 -31.80 -21.58
CA ASP A 921 19.21 -32.16 -22.82
C ASP A 921 20.72 -32.33 -22.63
N LEU A 922 21.36 -33.03 -23.58
CA LEU A 922 22.81 -33.31 -23.58
C LEU A 922 23.72 -32.07 -23.32
N PRO A 923 23.45 -30.86 -23.85
CA PRO A 923 24.26 -29.67 -23.56
C PRO A 923 24.14 -29.24 -22.09
N ASP A 924 22.93 -29.24 -21.54
CA ASP A 924 22.65 -28.83 -20.17
C ASP A 924 23.20 -29.82 -19.15
N ILE A 925 23.19 -31.12 -19.48
CA ILE A 925 23.85 -32.15 -18.68
C ILE A 925 25.35 -31.89 -18.60
N ARG A 926 26.01 -31.47 -19.70
CA ARG A 926 27.44 -31.12 -19.68
C ARG A 926 27.70 -29.91 -18.79
N LEU A 927 26.89 -28.87 -18.91
CA LEU A 927 27.01 -27.66 -18.09
C LEU A 927 26.77 -27.97 -16.60
N LEU A 928 25.79 -28.81 -16.28
CA LEU A 928 25.52 -29.24 -14.92
C LEU A 928 26.72 -30.04 -14.35
N LYS A 929 27.29 -30.95 -15.13
CA LYS A 929 28.52 -31.68 -14.75
C LYS A 929 29.71 -30.74 -14.51
N GLU A 930 29.86 -29.69 -15.32
CA GLU A 930 30.91 -28.68 -15.14
C GLU A 930 30.71 -27.84 -13.88
N ARG A 931 29.47 -27.37 -13.62
CA ARG A 931 29.12 -26.64 -12.39
C ARG A 931 29.40 -27.47 -11.15
N ARG A 932 29.04 -28.77 -11.15
CA ARG A 932 29.32 -29.70 -10.05
C ARG A 932 30.83 -29.97 -9.90
N LYS A 933 31.58 -30.06 -11.00
CA LYS A 933 33.05 -30.17 -10.97
C LYS A 933 33.74 -28.94 -10.37
N ASN A 934 33.24 -27.74 -10.64
CA ASN A 934 33.79 -26.48 -10.14
C ASN A 934 33.45 -26.18 -8.67
N LEU A 935 32.54 -26.94 -8.05
CA LEU A 935 32.25 -26.87 -6.61
C LEU A 935 33.23 -27.70 -5.76
N LEU A 936 33.97 -28.65 -6.36
CA LEU A 936 34.94 -29.51 -5.68
C LEU A 936 36.25 -28.81 -5.22
N PRO A 937 36.79 -27.76 -5.87
CA PRO A 937 38.00 -27.07 -5.40
C PRO A 937 37.77 -26.17 -4.17
N SER A 938 36.56 -25.63 -3.99
CA SER A 938 36.22 -24.69 -2.91
C SER A 938 36.09 -25.35 -1.52
N ARG A 939 36.16 -26.69 -1.46
CA ARG A 939 36.05 -27.49 -0.23
C ARG A 939 37.39 -28.03 0.30
N ARG A 940 38.53 -27.65 -0.30
CA ARG A 940 39.87 -28.16 0.10
C ARG A 940 40.60 -27.37 1.20
N ILE A 941 40.01 -26.31 1.77
CA ILE A 941 40.55 -25.65 2.97
C ILE A 941 39.63 -25.95 4.16
N THR A 942 39.78 -27.16 4.71
CA THR A 942 39.77 -27.56 6.14
C THR A 942 39.61 -29.08 6.19
N ALA A 943 40.58 -29.74 6.84
CA ALA A 943 40.81 -31.19 6.98
C ALA A 943 39.68 -31.96 7.72
N PRO A 944 39.88 -33.24 8.09
CA PRO A 944 40.16 -34.46 7.32
C PRO A 944 39.01 -35.50 7.49
N ALA A 945 39.19 -36.67 6.88
CA ALA A 945 38.21 -37.76 6.83
C ALA A 945 38.04 -38.52 8.16
N PHE A 946 36.78 -38.84 8.48
CA PHE A 946 36.31 -39.77 9.53
C PHE A 946 36.71 -39.44 10.98
N GLY A 947 35.89 -38.62 11.62
CA GLY A 947 35.73 -38.53 13.08
C GLY A 947 34.36 -37.94 13.40
N ASP A 948 33.55 -38.69 14.15
CA ASP A 948 32.33 -38.26 14.85
C ASP A 948 31.07 -37.94 14.03
N LEU A 949 30.56 -38.96 13.33
CA LEU A 949 29.12 -39.05 13.04
C LEU A 949 28.40 -39.66 14.25
N LYS A 950 28.12 -38.84 15.28
CA LYS A 950 27.08 -39.15 16.27
C LYS A 950 26.16 -38.00 16.67
N GLU A 951 26.30 -36.80 16.12
CA GLU A 951 25.41 -35.66 16.47
C GLU A 951 24.73 -34.96 15.29
N GLN A 952 24.92 -35.42 14.04
CA GLN A 952 24.22 -34.87 12.85
C GLN A 952 22.99 -35.69 12.40
N GLY A 953 22.62 -36.71 13.20
CA GLY A 953 21.43 -37.51 12.98
C GLY A 953 20.13 -36.84 13.44
N GLU A 954 20.18 -36.02 14.49
CA GLU A 954 18.98 -35.55 15.20
C GLU A 954 18.49 -34.14 14.82
N SER A 955 19.32 -33.27 14.24
CA SER A 955 18.92 -31.89 13.91
C SER A 955 18.11 -31.71 12.62
N ASP A 956 18.06 -32.74 11.77
CA ASP A 956 17.43 -32.68 10.44
C ASP A 956 16.09 -33.45 10.40
N VAL A 957 15.66 -34.05 11.50
CA VAL A 957 14.39 -34.80 11.64
C VAL A 957 13.23 -33.86 12.02
N GLN A 958 13.51 -32.67 12.57
CA GLN A 958 12.49 -31.69 13.02
C GLN A 958 12.13 -30.59 12.00
N LYS A 959 12.57 -30.67 10.74
CA LYS A 959 12.27 -29.66 9.71
C LYS A 959 11.42 -30.15 8.54
N VAL A 960 10.83 -31.34 8.66
CA VAL A 960 10.21 -32.02 7.52
C VAL A 960 8.68 -31.94 7.53
N PHE A 961 8.10 -31.25 8.51
CA PHE A 961 6.69 -30.86 8.51
C PHE A 961 6.50 -29.38 8.85
N PRO A 962 5.58 -28.65 8.19
CA PRO A 962 5.07 -27.40 8.71
C PRO A 962 4.10 -27.75 9.83
N VAL A 963 4.65 -28.14 10.97
CA VAL A 963 3.93 -28.02 12.23
C VAL A 963 4.39 -26.72 12.83
N SER A 964 3.62 -25.67 12.59
CA SER A 964 3.47 -24.62 13.58
C SER A 964 2.63 -25.18 14.72
N ILE A 965 3.19 -26.08 15.55
CA ILE A 965 2.67 -26.27 16.92
C ILE A 965 2.85 -24.90 17.57
N PRO A 966 1.82 -24.36 18.24
CA PRO A 966 1.94 -23.14 19.01
C PRO A 966 3.10 -23.31 19.99
N THR A 967 4.20 -22.65 19.67
CA THR A 967 5.14 -22.27 20.70
C THR A 967 4.32 -21.37 21.62
N TYR A 968 4.05 -21.84 22.84
CA TYR A 968 3.69 -20.96 23.94
C TYR A 968 4.80 -19.90 24.00
N THR A 969 4.62 -18.79 23.30
CA THR A 969 5.20 -17.51 23.67
C THR A 969 4.56 -17.20 25.01
N PRO A 970 5.27 -17.28 26.15
CA PRO A 970 4.80 -16.56 27.32
C PRO A 970 4.51 -15.14 26.86
N ALA A 971 3.29 -14.67 27.18
CA ALA A 971 2.93 -13.29 26.98
C ALA A 971 4.05 -12.40 27.53
N PRO A 972 4.38 -11.28 26.86
CA PRO A 972 5.24 -10.28 27.47
C PRO A 972 4.68 -9.95 28.87
N PRO A 973 5.49 -9.93 29.93
CA PRO A 973 5.01 -9.49 31.24
C PRO A 973 4.36 -8.12 31.07
N THR A 974 3.08 -8.07 31.41
CA THR A 974 2.34 -6.84 31.54
C THR A 974 3.05 -6.01 32.59
N LYS A 975 3.78 -4.98 32.14
CA LYS A 975 4.19 -3.89 33.02
C LYS A 975 2.96 -3.43 33.82
N PRO A 976 2.98 -3.48 35.16
CA PRO A 976 1.91 -2.92 35.96
C PRO A 976 1.73 -1.43 35.62
N ARG A 977 0.47 -0.98 35.58
CA ARG A 977 0.15 0.45 35.50
C ARG A 977 0.77 1.15 36.71
N PRO A 978 1.67 2.14 36.54
CA PRO A 978 2.00 3.04 37.62
C PRO A 978 0.82 4.00 37.78
N ASN A 979 0.09 3.84 38.89
CA ASN A 979 -0.73 4.91 39.43
C ASN A 979 0.19 6.02 39.95
N SER A 980 -0.25 7.26 39.71
CA SER A 980 0.24 8.52 40.25
C SER A 980 1.64 9.01 39.83
N LYS A 981 1.64 10.25 39.35
CA LYS A 981 2.82 11.09 39.10
C LYS A 981 3.77 11.07 40.31
N ALA A 982 5.03 10.72 40.05
CA ALA A 982 6.17 11.36 40.68
C ALA A 982 7.08 11.91 39.57
N GLU A 983 7.10 13.24 39.50
CA GLU A 983 8.16 14.15 39.01
C GLU A 983 9.16 13.70 37.92
N ARG A 984 9.02 14.37 36.76
CA ARG A 984 10.06 14.91 35.84
C ARG A 984 11.46 14.25 35.84
N SER A 985 11.93 13.89 34.65
CA SER A 985 13.05 14.62 34.00
C SER A 985 13.27 14.15 32.56
N ALA A 986 13.69 15.09 31.72
CA ALA A 986 14.08 14.87 30.34
C ALA A 986 15.19 13.81 30.22
N GLN A 987 15.16 12.98 29.18
CA GLN A 987 16.38 12.35 28.69
C GLN A 987 16.88 13.13 27.48
N SER A 988 17.76 14.06 27.84
CA SER A 988 18.99 14.39 27.13
C SER A 988 19.72 13.16 26.59
N ASP A 989 20.44 13.37 25.49
CA ASP A 989 21.64 12.62 25.14
C ASP A 989 22.52 12.35 26.38
N GLU A 990 22.69 11.09 26.81
CA GLU A 990 23.86 10.68 27.59
C GLU A 990 24.28 9.23 27.22
N PRO A 991 25.36 9.03 26.43
CA PRO A 991 25.87 7.72 26.03
C PRO A 991 26.71 6.98 27.11
N ASP A 992 26.63 7.35 28.40
CA ASP A 992 27.70 7.07 29.36
C ASP A 992 27.37 6.13 30.54
N ARG A 993 26.18 5.49 30.56
CA ARG A 993 25.77 4.55 31.63
C ARG A 993 26.35 3.14 31.43
N ILE A 994 27.02 2.61 32.45
CA ILE A 994 27.54 1.23 32.50
C ILE A 994 26.44 0.32 33.07
N ALA A 995 26.15 -0.81 32.42
CA ALA A 995 25.16 -1.76 32.93
C ALA A 995 25.73 -2.63 34.08
N THR A 996 24.87 -3.10 34.97
CA THR A 996 25.17 -4.11 36.01
C THR A 996 24.12 -5.21 35.95
N SER A 997 24.37 -6.33 36.64
CA SER A 997 23.46 -7.48 36.66
C SER A 997 22.08 -7.09 37.20
N THR A 998 21.01 -7.46 36.48
CA THR A 998 19.62 -7.16 36.87
C THR A 998 19.05 -8.20 37.85
N LEU A 999 19.68 -9.37 37.94
CA LEU A 999 19.24 -10.54 38.71
C LEU A 999 19.57 -10.47 40.21
N PHE A 1000 20.40 -9.52 40.64
CA PHE A 1000 20.85 -9.41 42.04
C PHE A 1000 20.27 -8.21 42.82
N ALA A 1001 19.17 -7.59 42.36
CA ALA A 1001 18.65 -6.38 42.99
C ALA A 1001 17.71 -6.67 44.17
N LEU A 1002 17.99 -5.99 45.30
CA LEU A 1002 17.36 -6.01 46.62
C LEU A 1002 17.79 -7.17 47.52
N ARG A 1003 18.88 -6.91 48.27
CA ARG A 1003 19.23 -7.67 49.47
C ARG A 1003 18.99 -6.79 50.69
N GLU A 1004 18.38 -7.33 51.74
CA GLU A 1004 18.14 -6.64 53.02
C GLU A 1004 19.42 -6.45 53.87
N GLN A 1005 20.56 -6.96 53.40
CA GLN A 1005 21.84 -6.92 54.10
C GLN A 1005 22.54 -5.56 53.89
N GLU A 1006 23.11 -4.99 54.95
CA GLU A 1006 23.94 -3.79 54.85
C GLU A 1006 25.20 -4.06 54.00
N ALA A 1007 25.51 -3.16 53.06
CA ALA A 1007 26.70 -3.27 52.24
C ALA A 1007 27.96 -2.91 53.06
N THR A 1008 28.99 -3.74 52.96
CA THR A 1008 30.27 -3.60 53.66
C THR A 1008 31.09 -2.43 53.10
N ALA A 1009 30.97 -2.17 51.80
CA ALA A 1009 31.57 -1.04 51.10
C ALA A 1009 30.86 -0.78 49.75
N TYR A 1010 31.12 0.38 49.14
CA TYR A 1010 30.63 0.76 47.82
C TYR A 1010 31.81 1.05 46.89
N PHE A 1011 31.78 0.49 45.69
CA PHE A 1011 32.74 0.75 44.63
C PHE A 1011 32.11 1.66 43.58
N SER A 1012 32.72 2.82 43.33
CA SER A 1012 32.19 3.83 42.40
C SER A 1012 33.19 4.17 41.29
N ILE A 1013 32.73 4.20 40.04
CA ILE A 1013 33.50 4.70 38.88
C ILE A 1013 33.01 6.11 38.56
N LEU A 1014 33.91 7.08 38.46
CA LEU A 1014 33.60 8.49 38.18
C LEU A 1014 33.67 8.80 36.68
N ARG A 1015 32.97 9.86 36.23
CA ARG A 1015 33.04 10.39 34.85
C ARG A 1015 34.46 10.75 34.43
N SER A 1016 35.33 11.08 35.38
CA SER A 1016 36.76 11.37 35.14
C SER A 1016 37.63 10.14 34.84
N GLY A 1017 37.07 8.92 34.80
CA GLY A 1017 37.83 7.67 34.58
C GLY A 1017 38.59 7.18 35.82
N ARG A 1018 38.27 7.74 37.00
CA ARG A 1018 38.82 7.39 38.31
C ARG A 1018 37.83 6.54 39.11
N PHE A 1019 38.29 5.76 40.08
CA PHE A 1019 37.42 4.97 40.96
C PHE A 1019 37.68 5.26 42.44
N VAL A 1020 36.64 5.09 43.26
CA VAL A 1020 36.65 5.33 44.71
C VAL A 1020 35.96 4.17 45.41
N ILE A 1021 36.43 3.85 46.61
CA ILE A 1021 35.77 2.91 47.51
C ILE A 1021 35.35 3.66 48.77
N THR A 1022 34.08 3.56 49.16
CA THR A 1022 33.51 4.22 50.34
C THR A 1022 32.83 3.19 51.25
N HIS A 1023 32.73 3.44 52.55
CA HIS A 1023 31.96 2.55 53.46
C HIS A 1023 30.48 2.88 53.48
N GLU A 1024 30.15 4.15 53.31
CA GLU A 1024 28.78 4.63 53.18
C GLU A 1024 28.44 4.88 51.71
N GLU A 1025 27.16 4.87 51.38
CA GLU A 1025 26.70 5.09 50.01
C GLU A 1025 27.12 6.50 49.54
N PRO A 1026 27.93 6.59 48.47
CA PRO A 1026 28.47 7.87 48.06
C PRO A 1026 27.42 8.68 47.28
N HIS A 1027 26.90 9.74 47.90
CA HIS A 1027 26.02 10.73 47.25
C HIS A 1027 26.80 11.68 46.32
N ARG A 1028 27.44 11.12 45.29
CA ARG A 1028 28.28 11.86 44.34
C ARG A 1028 27.65 11.92 42.96
N SER A 1029 27.40 13.13 42.45
CA SER A 1029 26.79 13.37 41.13
C SER A 1029 27.72 13.08 39.94
N ASP A 1030 29.03 12.90 40.20
CA ASP A 1030 30.05 12.59 39.20
C ASP A 1030 30.29 11.08 39.01
N ALA A 1031 29.53 10.20 39.67
CA ALA A 1031 29.61 8.75 39.50
C ALA A 1031 28.86 8.26 38.25
N ARG A 1032 29.51 7.43 37.43
CA ARG A 1032 28.93 6.71 36.29
C ARG A 1032 28.21 5.43 36.72
N ILE A 1033 28.75 4.75 37.73
CA ILE A 1033 28.15 3.56 38.36
C ILE A 1033 28.67 3.43 39.79
N THR A 1034 27.78 3.02 40.70
CA THR A 1034 28.09 2.68 42.09
C THR A 1034 27.59 1.27 42.36
N LEU A 1035 28.48 0.38 42.79
CA LEU A 1035 28.20 -1.03 43.05
C LEU A 1035 28.41 -1.33 44.54
N PRO A 1036 27.40 -1.79 45.28
CA PRO A 1036 27.57 -2.24 46.66
C PRO A 1036 28.35 -3.57 46.70
N ILE A 1037 29.24 -3.68 47.68
CA ILE A 1037 29.98 -4.91 48.03
C ILE A 1037 29.37 -5.43 49.32
N TYR A 1038 28.71 -6.58 49.24
CA TYR A 1038 28.18 -7.31 50.39
C TYR A 1038 29.22 -8.32 50.92
N ASP A 1039 29.03 -8.80 52.15
CA ASP A 1039 29.93 -9.76 52.80
C ASP A 1039 30.16 -11.03 51.96
N ASP A 1040 29.13 -11.47 51.22
CA ASP A 1040 29.21 -12.64 50.35
C ASP A 1040 30.17 -12.50 49.16
N TYR A 1041 30.56 -11.28 48.81
CA TYR A 1041 31.46 -10.99 47.69
C TYR A 1041 32.90 -10.74 48.14
N LEU A 1042 33.21 -10.83 49.44
CA LEU A 1042 34.56 -10.61 49.97
C LEU A 1042 35.59 -11.58 49.35
N ASP A 1043 35.17 -12.83 49.13
CA ASP A 1043 35.96 -13.88 48.46
C ASP A 1043 35.67 -13.97 46.94
N GLY A 1044 34.90 -13.02 46.40
CA GLY A 1044 34.46 -12.97 45.00
C GLY A 1044 35.34 -12.12 44.08
N PHE A 1045 34.79 -11.84 42.89
CA PHE A 1045 35.47 -11.12 41.82
C PHE A 1045 34.62 -9.99 41.24
N LEU A 1046 35.26 -8.90 40.82
CA LEU A 1046 34.69 -7.87 39.95
C LEU A 1046 34.93 -8.26 38.49
N ILE A 1047 33.87 -8.29 37.69
CA ILE A 1047 33.92 -8.59 36.25
C ILE A 1047 33.59 -7.34 35.45
N TYR A 1048 34.45 -7.02 34.49
CA TYR A 1048 34.25 -5.99 33.47
C TYR A 1048 34.12 -6.61 32.10
N VAL A 1049 33.15 -6.15 31.31
CA VAL A 1049 32.98 -6.54 29.90
C VAL A 1049 32.91 -5.31 29.01
N TYR A 1050 33.82 -5.25 28.03
CA TYR A 1050 33.96 -4.17 27.07
C TYR A 1050 33.20 -4.45 25.77
N GLU A 1051 32.83 -3.40 25.04
CA GLU A 1051 32.07 -3.54 23.77
C GLU A 1051 32.80 -4.37 22.71
N ASN A 1052 34.14 -4.31 22.69
CA ASN A 1052 34.99 -5.07 21.77
C ASN A 1052 35.11 -6.58 22.09
N GLY A 1053 34.32 -7.09 23.04
CA GLY A 1053 34.27 -8.52 23.37
C GLY A 1053 35.34 -9.01 24.34
N TYR A 1054 36.08 -8.11 25.00
CA TYR A 1054 37.05 -8.48 26.03
C TYR A 1054 36.46 -8.35 27.44
N ALA A 1055 36.89 -9.22 28.35
CA ALA A 1055 36.49 -9.17 29.75
C ALA A 1055 37.68 -9.22 30.73
N ASN A 1056 37.58 -8.47 31.83
CA ASN A 1056 38.60 -8.41 32.87
C ASN A 1056 38.02 -8.92 34.20
N ARG A 1057 38.80 -9.70 34.97
CA ARG A 1057 38.41 -10.27 36.26
C ARG A 1057 39.39 -9.85 37.35
N ILE A 1058 38.90 -9.29 38.45
CA ILE A 1058 39.72 -8.71 39.53
C ILE A 1058 39.20 -9.17 40.89
N ALA A 1059 40.07 -9.52 41.83
CA ALA A 1059 39.66 -9.97 43.16
C ALA A 1059 39.16 -8.79 44.02
N VAL A 1060 38.04 -8.97 44.72
CA VAL A 1060 37.45 -7.94 45.59
C VAL A 1060 38.38 -7.59 46.76
N SER A 1061 39.12 -8.56 47.29
CA SER A 1061 40.17 -8.35 48.30
C SER A 1061 41.25 -7.34 47.85
N THR A 1062 41.55 -7.27 46.55
CA THR A 1062 42.49 -6.28 46.00
C THR A 1062 41.90 -4.87 46.01
N LEU A 1063 40.59 -4.75 45.79
CA LEU A 1063 39.87 -3.48 45.87
C LEU A 1063 39.78 -3.01 47.33
N LEU A 1064 39.37 -3.87 48.26
CA LEU A 1064 39.23 -3.52 49.67
C LEU A 1064 40.57 -3.24 50.38
N SER A 1065 41.69 -3.70 49.84
CA SER A 1065 43.03 -3.33 50.32
C SER A 1065 43.40 -1.86 50.05
N LYS A 1066 42.63 -1.17 49.18
CA LYS A 1066 42.86 0.23 48.83
C LYS A 1066 42.27 1.16 49.91
N LYS A 1067 42.91 2.31 50.13
CA LYS A 1067 42.42 3.35 51.04
C LYS A 1067 41.01 3.81 50.63
N VAL A 1068 40.12 3.81 51.60
CA VAL A 1068 38.73 4.29 51.49
C VAL A 1068 38.72 5.81 51.30
N ASN A 1069 37.72 6.32 50.56
CA ASN A 1069 37.54 7.73 50.21
C ASN A 1069 38.72 8.37 49.43
N TYR A 1070 39.52 7.56 48.74
CA TYR A 1070 40.62 8.04 47.89
C TYR A 1070 40.32 7.77 46.41
N GLU A 1071 40.58 8.76 45.55
CA GLU A 1071 40.36 8.68 44.09
C GLU A 1071 41.57 8.05 43.40
N TYR A 1072 41.43 6.80 42.95
CA TYR A 1072 42.43 6.09 42.18
C TYR A 1072 42.23 6.30 40.67
N THR A 1073 43.32 6.44 39.93
CA THR A 1073 43.30 6.54 38.46
C THR A 1073 43.16 5.16 37.80
N ASN A 1074 42.87 5.13 36.49
CA ASN A 1074 42.83 3.93 35.65
C ASN A 1074 41.67 2.97 35.98
N ALA A 1075 40.45 3.48 36.14
CA ALA A 1075 39.28 2.67 36.48
C ALA A 1075 38.81 1.75 35.34
N MET A 1076 39.20 2.01 34.08
CA MET A 1076 38.74 1.32 32.88
C MET A 1076 39.86 1.27 31.83
N PHE A 1077 39.65 0.54 30.73
CA PHE A 1077 40.56 0.49 29.60
C PHE A 1077 40.19 1.56 28.56
N ASP A 1078 41.03 2.58 28.40
CA ASP A 1078 40.70 3.80 27.63
C ASP A 1078 40.40 3.58 26.14
N LYS A 1079 40.80 2.44 25.56
CA LYS A 1079 40.64 2.17 24.11
C LYS A 1079 39.31 1.49 23.76
N SER A 1080 38.47 1.12 24.73
CA SER A 1080 37.16 0.53 24.47
C SER A 1080 36.17 0.87 25.58
N PRO A 1081 34.91 1.25 25.25
CA PRO A 1081 33.92 1.58 26.26
C PRO A 1081 33.55 0.35 27.10
N LEU A 1082 33.42 0.55 28.42
CA LEU A 1082 32.97 -0.46 29.37
C LEU A 1082 31.45 -0.56 29.31
N ARG A 1083 30.93 -1.76 29.03
CA ARG A 1083 29.48 -1.97 28.83
C ARG A 1083 28.80 -2.61 30.02
N PHE A 1084 29.51 -3.47 30.76
CA PHE A 1084 28.98 -4.19 31.91
C PHE A 1084 30.00 -4.31 33.05
N ALA A 1085 29.55 -4.11 34.28
CA ALA A 1085 30.34 -4.29 35.50
C ALA A 1085 29.49 -4.90 36.63
N ALA A 1086 29.94 -5.99 37.24
CA ALA A 1086 29.25 -6.63 38.37
C ALA A 1086 30.21 -7.38 39.32
N PHE A 1087 29.83 -7.49 40.60
CA PHE A 1087 30.49 -8.36 41.57
C PHE A 1087 29.86 -9.75 41.54
N VAL A 1088 30.70 -10.77 41.62
CA VAL A 1088 30.32 -12.14 41.30
C VAL A 1088 31.04 -13.12 42.22
N ARG A 1089 30.36 -14.20 42.65
CA ARG A 1089 30.95 -15.26 43.48
C ARG A 1089 31.82 -16.19 42.62
N PRO A 1090 32.70 -17.00 43.24
CA PRO A 1090 33.52 -17.96 42.51
C PRO A 1090 32.72 -18.98 41.68
N ASP A 1091 31.54 -19.40 42.16
CA ASP A 1091 30.74 -20.48 41.55
C ASP A 1091 29.69 -19.99 40.56
N ASP A 1092 29.53 -18.68 40.42
CA ASP A 1092 28.60 -18.08 39.46
C ASP A 1092 29.13 -18.22 38.01
N THR A 1093 28.22 -18.03 37.05
CA THR A 1093 28.54 -18.11 35.61
C THR A 1093 28.17 -16.82 34.88
N LEU A 1094 28.93 -16.50 33.82
CA LEU A 1094 28.69 -15.32 32.98
C LEU A 1094 27.88 -15.71 31.75
N TYR A 1095 26.70 -15.12 31.61
CA TYR A 1095 25.84 -15.26 30.44
C TYR A 1095 26.13 -14.18 29.38
N LEU A 1096 26.15 -14.60 28.11
CA LEU A 1096 26.37 -13.71 26.96
C LEU A 1096 25.37 -14.01 25.84
N LYS A 1097 24.79 -12.94 25.29
CA LYS A 1097 24.09 -12.94 23.99
C LYS A 1097 24.88 -12.12 22.97
N VAL A 1098 25.29 -12.77 21.88
CA VAL A 1098 26.11 -12.17 20.81
C VAL A 1098 25.33 -12.21 19.50
N SER A 1099 25.20 -11.06 18.84
CA SER A 1099 24.56 -10.97 17.52
C SER A 1099 25.62 -10.93 16.41
N SER A 1100 25.37 -11.69 15.35
CA SER A 1100 26.21 -11.80 14.16
C SER A 1100 25.33 -11.76 12.90
N LYS A 1101 25.92 -11.60 11.70
CA LYS A 1101 25.18 -11.62 10.43
C LYS A 1101 24.36 -12.91 10.20
N SER A 1102 24.74 -14.01 10.85
CA SER A 1102 24.07 -15.31 10.78
C SER A 1102 22.98 -15.53 11.85
N GLY A 1103 22.71 -14.53 12.70
CA GLY A 1103 21.71 -14.61 13.77
C GLY A 1103 22.28 -14.36 15.18
N ASP A 1104 21.43 -14.51 16.18
CA ASP A 1104 21.76 -14.35 17.59
C ASP A 1104 22.26 -15.67 18.20
N PHE A 1105 23.30 -15.59 19.01
CA PHE A 1105 23.93 -16.71 19.72
C PHE A 1105 23.92 -16.45 21.23
N ILE A 1106 23.70 -17.51 22.00
CA ILE A 1106 23.70 -17.49 23.46
C ILE A 1106 24.68 -18.50 24.02
N ARG A 1107 25.31 -18.16 25.14
CA ARG A 1107 26.21 -19.06 25.88
C ARG A 1107 26.43 -18.62 27.32
N THR A 1108 26.87 -19.56 28.13
CA THR A 1108 27.40 -19.31 29.47
C THR A 1108 28.88 -19.68 29.56
N LEU A 1109 29.62 -18.95 30.40
CA LEU A 1109 31.05 -19.11 30.61
C LEU A 1109 31.34 -19.20 32.10
N ALA A 1110 32.23 -20.10 32.48
CA ALA A 1110 32.78 -20.13 33.83
C ALA A 1110 33.70 -18.92 34.06
N ILE A 1111 33.55 -18.26 35.20
CA ILE A 1111 34.31 -17.04 35.54
C ILE A 1111 35.82 -17.32 35.61
N GLN A 1112 36.21 -18.55 35.93
CA GLN A 1112 37.59 -19.01 35.98
C GLN A 1112 38.32 -18.89 34.64
N VAL A 1113 37.59 -18.92 33.51
CA VAL A 1113 38.14 -18.78 32.16
C VAL A 1113 38.68 -17.36 31.91
N ILE A 1114 38.11 -16.36 32.58
CA ILE A 1114 38.58 -14.98 32.47
C ILE A 1114 39.84 -14.83 33.33
N LYS A 1115 40.95 -14.41 32.73
CA LYS A 1115 42.22 -14.26 33.44
C LYS A 1115 42.08 -13.28 34.62
N LEU A 1116 42.47 -13.73 35.82
CA LEU A 1116 42.57 -12.88 37.00
C LEU A 1116 43.70 -11.88 36.81
N ASN A 1117 43.37 -10.59 36.90
CA ASN A 1117 44.31 -9.49 36.76
C ASN A 1117 44.30 -8.62 38.02
N THR A 1118 45.41 -7.93 38.25
CA THR A 1118 45.59 -7.01 39.38
C THR A 1118 45.16 -5.58 39.08
N ASP A 1119 45.11 -5.20 37.80
CA ASP A 1119 44.81 -3.84 37.34
C ASP A 1119 43.50 -3.76 36.54
N LEU A 1120 42.73 -2.72 36.84
CA LEU A 1120 41.41 -2.42 36.23
C LEU A 1120 41.50 -1.98 34.77
N SER A 1121 42.62 -1.37 34.35
CA SER A 1121 42.81 -0.81 33.01
C SER A 1121 43.36 -1.79 31.98
N LEU A 1122 43.52 -3.07 32.34
CA LEU A 1122 43.98 -4.07 31.39
C LEU A 1122 42.87 -4.46 30.41
N ARG A 1123 43.24 -4.67 29.15
CA ARG A 1123 42.33 -5.06 28.06
C ARG A 1123 41.52 -6.32 28.38
N GLY A 1124 42.03 -7.21 29.24
CA GLY A 1124 41.34 -8.44 29.63
C GLY A 1124 41.50 -9.60 28.63
N THR A 1125 40.71 -10.65 28.83
CA THR A 1125 40.66 -11.88 28.04
C THR A 1125 39.57 -11.78 26.97
N PRO A 1126 39.82 -12.14 25.70
CA PRO A 1126 38.77 -12.15 24.69
C PRO A 1126 37.73 -13.22 25.01
N LEU A 1127 36.45 -12.83 25.03
CA LEU A 1127 35.35 -13.76 25.25
C LEU A 1127 35.10 -14.61 23.99
N TYR A 1128 35.28 -14.06 22.80
CA TYR A 1128 35.22 -14.78 21.52
C TYR A 1128 36.27 -14.23 20.54
N THR A 1129 36.69 -15.05 19.57
CA THR A 1129 37.75 -14.72 18.60
C THR A 1129 37.24 -14.46 17.17
N ILE A 1130 35.91 -14.51 16.96
CA ILE A 1130 35.28 -14.33 15.64
C ILE A 1130 35.06 -12.83 15.35
N PRO A 1131 35.53 -12.30 14.19
CA PRO A 1131 35.63 -10.86 13.93
C PRO A 1131 34.32 -10.10 13.69
N PHE A 1132 33.15 -10.75 13.74
CA PHE A 1132 31.86 -10.15 13.35
C PHE A 1132 30.76 -10.25 14.42
N GLY A 1133 31.08 -10.68 15.64
CA GLY A 1133 30.12 -10.72 16.75
C GLY A 1133 30.04 -9.38 17.49
N ARG A 1134 28.82 -8.91 17.81
CA ARG A 1134 28.59 -7.78 18.74
C ARG A 1134 27.84 -8.30 19.97
N ILE A 1135 28.35 -8.00 21.17
CA ILE A 1135 27.65 -8.33 22.41
C ILE A 1135 26.37 -7.49 22.49
N VAL A 1136 25.22 -8.14 22.65
CA VAL A 1136 23.92 -7.47 22.81
C VAL A 1136 23.54 -7.40 24.28
N GLN A 1137 23.72 -8.50 25.01
CA GLN A 1137 23.33 -8.63 26.41
C GLN A 1137 24.36 -9.45 27.20
N VAL A 1138 24.57 -9.09 28.46
CA VAL A 1138 25.47 -9.75 29.43
C VAL A 1138 24.79 -9.78 30.78
N ASP A 1139 24.85 -10.92 31.47
CA ASP A 1139 24.40 -11.02 32.86
C ASP A 1139 25.18 -12.12 33.63
N THR A 1140 24.98 -12.21 34.93
CA THR A 1140 25.62 -13.18 35.83
C THR A 1140 24.57 -14.06 36.48
N LEU A 1141 24.73 -15.38 36.37
CA LEU A 1141 23.81 -16.39 36.88
C LEU A 1141 24.41 -17.06 38.12
N ASN A 1142 23.58 -17.29 39.14
CA ASN A 1142 24.00 -18.02 40.34
C ASN A 1142 24.13 -19.54 40.07
N GLU A 1143 24.64 -20.31 41.04
CA GLU A 1143 24.87 -21.76 40.91
C GLU A 1143 23.61 -22.53 40.48
N GLU A 1144 22.45 -22.28 41.10
CA GLU A 1144 21.18 -22.95 40.78
C GLU A 1144 20.70 -22.62 39.35
N GLN A 1145 20.76 -21.35 38.96
CA GLN A 1145 20.41 -20.90 37.60
C GLN A 1145 21.39 -21.44 36.55
N SER A 1146 22.66 -21.57 36.90
CA SER A 1146 23.69 -22.10 36.01
C SER A 1146 23.45 -23.57 35.65
N HIS A 1147 22.91 -24.35 36.59
CA HIS A 1147 22.58 -25.75 36.39
C HIS A 1147 21.42 -25.93 35.39
N GLU A 1148 20.41 -25.04 35.41
CA GLU A 1148 19.28 -25.04 34.46
C GLU A 1148 19.70 -24.68 33.02
N VAL A 1149 20.87 -24.06 32.84
CA VAL A 1149 21.39 -23.61 31.54
C VAL A 1149 22.73 -24.26 31.16
N GLU A 1150 23.04 -25.41 31.76
CA GLU A 1150 24.31 -26.10 31.53
C GLU A 1150 24.47 -26.54 30.05
N ASN A 1151 23.36 -26.79 29.36
CA ASN A 1151 23.33 -27.16 27.94
C ASN A 1151 23.85 -26.09 26.97
N ILE A 1152 24.03 -24.83 27.42
CA ILE A 1152 24.63 -23.74 26.63
C ILE A 1152 26.01 -23.32 27.15
N ARG A 1153 26.59 -24.08 28.09
CA ARG A 1153 27.91 -23.80 28.64
C ARG A 1153 28.99 -24.05 27.60
N SER A 1154 29.78 -23.03 27.30
CA SER A 1154 30.87 -23.11 26.33
C SER A 1154 32.05 -22.25 26.75
N ASP A 1155 33.02 -22.87 27.41
CA ASP A 1155 34.25 -22.22 27.89
C ASP A 1155 35.29 -21.95 26.79
N VAL A 1156 35.03 -22.37 25.54
CA VAL A 1156 35.95 -22.21 24.41
C VAL A 1156 35.76 -20.85 23.72
N PRO A 1157 36.82 -20.03 23.54
CA PRO A 1157 36.71 -18.70 22.94
C PRO A 1157 36.61 -18.70 21.41
N THR A 1158 36.65 -19.86 20.75
CA THR A 1158 36.55 -19.98 19.28
C THR A 1158 35.12 -20.09 18.77
N THR A 1159 34.13 -20.15 19.67
CA THR A 1159 32.70 -20.29 19.34
C THR A 1159 31.92 -19.05 19.79
N LEU A 1160 30.89 -18.66 19.03
CA LEU A 1160 29.94 -17.61 19.45
C LEU A 1160 28.91 -18.11 20.47
N GLY A 1161 28.89 -19.42 20.74
CA GLY A 1161 27.84 -20.08 21.50
C GLY A 1161 26.87 -20.81 20.59
N THR A 1162 25.71 -21.16 21.14
CA THR A 1162 24.68 -21.89 20.41
C THR A 1162 23.64 -20.92 19.84
N PRO A 1163 23.13 -21.12 18.62
CA PRO A 1163 22.11 -20.24 18.06
C PRO A 1163 20.89 -20.15 18.98
N ALA A 1164 20.41 -18.94 19.26
CA ALA A 1164 19.25 -18.70 20.11
C ALA A 1164 17.95 -19.31 19.56
N GLN A 1165 17.92 -19.61 18.25
CA GLN A 1165 16.83 -20.26 17.53
C GLN A 1165 16.99 -21.80 17.44
N SER A 1166 18.01 -22.38 18.09
CA SER A 1166 18.23 -23.83 18.08
C SER A 1166 17.17 -24.55 18.92
N PHE A 1167 16.52 -25.56 18.33
CA PHE A 1167 15.45 -26.35 18.97
C PHE A 1167 15.89 -26.99 20.29
N SER A 1168 17.16 -27.43 20.37
CA SER A 1168 17.75 -28.03 21.57
C SER A 1168 17.81 -27.12 22.80
N ILE A 1169 17.65 -25.81 22.61
CA ILE A 1169 17.85 -24.78 23.64
C ILE A 1169 16.64 -23.87 23.78
N ILE A 1170 15.54 -24.07 23.03
CA ILE A 1170 14.32 -23.23 23.13
C ILE A 1170 13.83 -23.14 24.59
N ARG A 1171 13.79 -24.25 25.33
CA ARG A 1171 13.41 -24.26 26.75
C ARG A 1171 14.35 -23.41 27.60
N THR A 1172 15.66 -23.48 27.35
CA THR A 1172 16.68 -22.69 28.05
C THR A 1172 16.62 -21.21 27.65
N ALA A 1173 16.36 -20.90 26.38
CA ALA A 1173 16.18 -19.55 25.89
C ALA A 1173 14.90 -18.90 26.46
N MET A 1174 13.81 -19.68 26.61
CA MET A 1174 12.60 -19.26 27.32
C MET A 1174 12.86 -19.07 28.81
N TYR A 1175 13.58 -20.00 29.46
CA TYR A 1175 13.98 -19.87 30.87
C TYR A 1175 14.80 -18.59 31.09
N LEU A 1176 15.83 -18.34 30.27
CA LEU A 1176 16.65 -17.13 30.34
C LEU A 1176 15.86 -15.87 29.99
N SER A 1177 14.96 -15.92 29.01
CA SER A 1177 14.07 -14.80 28.68
C SER A 1177 13.15 -14.47 29.86
N ASN A 1178 12.55 -15.48 30.50
CA ASN A 1178 11.70 -15.28 31.68
C ASN A 1178 12.53 -14.86 32.91
N LEU A 1179 13.75 -15.36 33.06
CA LEU A 1179 14.64 -15.01 34.17
C LEU A 1179 15.13 -13.56 34.06
N LEU A 1180 15.52 -13.13 32.85
CA LEU A 1180 16.05 -11.79 32.58
C LEU A 1180 14.95 -10.74 32.37
N ASN A 1181 13.75 -11.14 31.94
CA ASN A 1181 12.59 -10.25 31.74
C ASN A 1181 11.52 -10.35 32.84
N GLY A 1182 11.67 -11.25 33.82
CA GLY A 1182 10.68 -11.56 34.85
C GLY A 1182 10.29 -10.37 35.74
N ASP A 1183 9.01 -10.32 36.09
CA ASP A 1183 8.26 -9.21 36.70
C ASP A 1183 9.02 -8.38 37.75
N ARG A 1184 9.13 -7.08 37.46
CA ARG A 1184 9.29 -5.99 38.44
C ARG A 1184 8.08 -5.07 38.41
#